data_AF-A0A7V8E256-F1
#
_entry.id   AF-A0A7V8E256-F1
#
_cell.length_a   1.000
_cell.length_b   1.000
_cell.length_c   1.000
_cell.angle_alpha   90.00
_cell.angle_beta   90.00
_cell.angle_gamma   90.00
#
_symmetry.space_group_name_H-M   'P 1'
#
loop_
_entity.id
_entity.type
_entity.pdbx_description
1 polymer ?
#
loop_
_entity_poly.entity_id
_entity_poly.type
_entity_poly.pdbx_seq_one_letter_code
_entity_poly.pdbx_strand_id
1 'polypeptide(L)'
;MASAEERVQPQNLEAEQCLIGSLLLDSAAMHEVDQKVDPASFYLKKHQTLFKVIQALTDEAKPVDAIILREELGRKGLLEEVGGPEYLLELAGKVPSSANAEYYADIVREKALLRGFIGAASEILRKAYDPAVHSEELSVVAEQEIFRISQGQTTTATPIHKILGPVFSRILAMRDRNKRISGVSTGYFALDDLTSGMQEAQLIVVAGRPSMGKCLAADSELVLDDGAVVTIEDVFRRRDSRVGTLRSDLKLDRVYPSRYVDDGRKPVFEVTTRLGRRVETTLTHPFLTIDGWKPLSEVREGERIAVPRSLPVFGNEAMRECEVKLMAYLIGDGGLTGTSPMFTNSNRVISRDFIDAVSQFGGCTCTSRRSASRAPSFAIVADSGRVSAKRQELASGIDEAIQSTGRPAWKLARDVGVSPGTMTHWRRGATAPDEAGFERLCRVLQIEPAMLAPEGVHSARHNSPNPVSRWLIRMGLAGKGAGDKQIPAPVFRLPRPQLAQFLRHLFATDGWATVLTSGQPQLGYSSICERLARQVSHLLLRFGVISKLRLRWVLYKNSRRPSWQIDITDANSIQTFIKEVGIFGKKAAVARVARCLLSRRVQTNVDLIPAAIWKEIEQAKGSMTWSELARKAGVADSNPHPHRRALGRRHLTRFADVLECHRLSMLARSDVYWDRVESIIPAGRKQVYDLTIPETHNFIANDVCVHNTSFALNVVEHVAIKENLPVLIFSLEMQGQQVAQNMICSHARIDAHRVRKGTVTEEEKARLVETATGFSSAPIYIDDSSSLTVNQIRSRARRFHMKEKLSLIVVDYMQLIEVRAAEAGSRFDNRQTEISYISRSLKAMSRELKVPVMALSQLNREVEKRTDHRPMLADLRESGAIEQDSDLVMLLHRAGYYKDANKENDTDALVIIAKQRSGPIGDVQLTWRKEFTRFDNPDFRHGEEQAEAEG
;
A
#
# COMPACT_ATOMS: atom_id res chain seq x y z
N MET A 1 56.73 -3.17 -26.57
CA MET A 1 56.95 -2.51 -25.26
C MET A 1 58.20 -1.65 -25.41
N ALA A 2 58.16 -0.38 -25.00
CA ALA A 2 59.38 0.43 -24.90
C ALA A 2 60.20 0.00 -23.67
N SER A 3 61.46 0.43 -23.62
CA SER A 3 62.41 0.12 -22.54
C SER A 3 61.90 0.52 -21.16
N ALA A 4 62.27 -0.27 -20.15
CA ALA A 4 62.04 0.05 -18.74
C ALA A 4 63.13 1.00 -18.22
N GLU A 5 63.19 2.21 -18.80
CA GLU A 5 63.88 3.33 -18.17
C GLU A 5 63.16 3.69 -16.85
N GLU A 6 63.90 4.25 -15.89
CA GLU A 6 63.41 4.43 -14.52
C GLU A 6 62.16 5.32 -14.49
N ARG A 7 61.03 4.76 -14.05
CA ARG A 7 59.76 5.48 -13.91
C ARG A 7 59.77 6.38 -12.67
N VAL A 8 60.52 7.47 -12.77
CA VAL A 8 60.47 8.59 -11.81
C VAL A 8 59.03 9.11 -11.74
N GLN A 9 58.56 9.46 -10.54
CA GLN A 9 57.20 9.97 -10.37
C GLN A 9 57.04 11.36 -11.04
N PRO A 10 55.83 11.73 -11.50
CA PRO A 10 55.56 13.03 -12.10
C PRO A 10 56.02 14.22 -11.23
N GLN A 11 56.97 14.98 -11.77
CA GLN A 11 57.65 16.10 -11.11
C GLN A 11 57.89 17.24 -12.12
N ASN A 12 58.09 18.45 -11.63
CA ASN A 12 58.72 19.54 -12.39
C ASN A 12 59.55 20.38 -11.43
N LEU A 13 60.85 20.08 -11.36
CA LEU A 13 61.76 20.69 -10.38
C LEU A 13 62.02 22.18 -10.68
N GLU A 14 61.95 22.59 -11.95
CA GLU A 14 62.09 23.99 -12.35
C GLU A 14 60.87 24.80 -11.90
N ALA A 15 59.66 24.28 -12.08
CA ALA A 15 58.44 24.93 -11.58
C ALA A 15 58.41 25.03 -10.05
N GLU A 16 58.88 24.01 -9.34
CA GLU A 16 59.01 24.06 -7.87
C GLU A 16 60.04 25.13 -7.42
N GLN A 17 61.17 25.25 -8.12
CA GLN A 17 62.20 26.26 -7.83
C GLN A 17 61.71 27.68 -8.14
N CYS A 18 61.11 27.90 -9.32
CA CYS A 18 60.52 29.18 -9.71
C CYS A 18 59.36 29.59 -8.79
N LEU A 19 58.54 28.65 -8.31
CA LEU A 19 57.46 28.94 -7.37
C LEU A 19 58.00 29.45 -6.02
N ILE A 20 58.97 28.74 -5.42
CA ILE A 20 59.57 29.16 -4.14
C ILE A 20 60.34 30.47 -4.33
N GLY A 21 61.10 30.62 -5.42
CA GLY A 21 61.78 31.87 -5.75
C GLY A 21 60.81 33.05 -5.91
N SER A 22 59.66 32.86 -6.58
CA SER A 22 58.66 33.93 -6.73
C SER A 22 58.14 34.41 -5.37
N LEU A 23 57.92 33.50 -4.43
CA LEU A 23 57.49 33.82 -3.05
C LEU A 23 58.57 34.49 -2.20
N LEU A 24 59.85 34.37 -2.58
CA LEU A 24 60.98 35.10 -1.98
C LEU A 24 61.20 36.50 -2.57
N LEU A 25 60.58 36.79 -3.72
CA LEU A 25 60.62 38.09 -4.40
C LEU A 25 59.34 38.91 -4.19
N ASP A 26 58.19 38.23 -4.12
CA ASP A 26 56.89 38.81 -3.81
C ASP A 26 56.10 37.91 -2.85
N SER A 27 56.12 38.30 -1.57
CA SER A 27 55.36 37.62 -0.53
C SER A 27 53.83 37.77 -0.65
N ALA A 28 53.31 38.73 -1.43
CA ALA A 28 51.86 38.91 -1.60
C ALA A 28 51.24 37.79 -2.45
N ALA A 29 51.99 37.26 -3.42
CA ALA A 29 51.58 36.13 -4.26
C ALA A 29 51.26 34.85 -3.45
N MET A 30 51.75 34.74 -2.21
CA MET A 30 51.44 33.63 -1.31
C MET A 30 49.93 33.46 -1.08
N HIS A 31 49.13 34.52 -1.12
CA HIS A 31 47.68 34.43 -0.90
C HIS A 31 46.94 33.62 -1.99
N GLU A 32 47.46 33.61 -3.21
CA GLU A 32 46.90 32.85 -4.33
C GLU A 32 47.47 31.43 -4.37
N VAL A 33 48.73 31.25 -3.94
CA VAL A 33 49.42 29.95 -3.89
C VAL A 33 48.91 29.08 -2.71
N ASP A 34 48.64 29.64 -1.53
CA ASP A 34 48.08 28.94 -0.35
C ASP A 34 46.72 28.28 -0.64
N GLN A 35 46.01 28.75 -1.67
CA GLN A 35 44.74 28.19 -2.14
C GLN A 35 44.89 27.05 -3.16
N LYS A 36 46.08 26.85 -3.73
CA LYS A 36 46.35 25.87 -4.80
C LYS A 36 47.32 24.75 -4.39
N VAL A 37 48.31 25.04 -3.56
CA VAL A 37 49.47 24.16 -3.32
C VAL A 37 49.74 24.05 -1.82
N ASP A 38 49.90 22.81 -1.34
CA ASP A 38 50.30 22.52 0.04
C ASP A 38 51.78 22.08 0.12
N PRO A 39 52.38 21.98 1.33
CA PRO A 39 53.74 21.48 1.46
C PRO A 39 53.96 20.07 0.90
N ALA A 40 52.95 19.21 0.82
CA ALA A 40 53.06 17.86 0.27
C ALA A 40 53.07 17.81 -1.28
N SER A 41 52.63 18.90 -1.92
CA SER A 41 52.54 19.03 -3.38
C SER A 41 53.91 19.19 -4.06
N PHE A 42 54.96 19.54 -3.32
CA PHE A 42 56.34 19.54 -3.82
C PHE A 42 56.95 18.13 -3.78
N TYR A 43 57.70 17.75 -4.81
CA TYR A 43 58.37 16.45 -4.88
C TYR A 43 59.61 16.38 -3.99
N LEU A 44 60.45 17.43 -4.00
CA LEU A 44 61.68 17.43 -3.19
C LEU A 44 61.39 17.81 -1.74
N LYS A 45 61.76 16.96 -0.78
CA LYS A 45 61.55 17.20 0.65
C LYS A 45 62.10 18.55 1.13
N LYS A 46 63.22 19.03 0.58
CA LYS A 46 63.73 20.38 0.86
C LYS A 46 62.74 21.49 0.47
N HIS A 47 62.08 21.38 -0.68
CA HIS A 47 61.04 22.32 -1.11
C HIS A 47 59.80 22.26 -0.21
N GLN A 48 59.39 21.07 0.23
CA GLN A 48 58.31 20.89 1.21
C GLN A 48 58.62 21.65 2.52
N THR A 49 59.86 21.55 3.00
CA THR A 49 60.33 22.24 4.21
C THR A 49 60.41 23.76 4.01
N LEU A 50 60.95 24.23 2.88
CA LEU A 50 61.00 25.66 2.53
C LEU A 50 59.60 26.28 2.48
N PHE A 51 58.69 25.70 1.70
CA PHE A 51 57.32 26.20 1.56
C PHE A 51 56.56 26.21 2.89
N LYS A 52 56.75 25.19 3.74
CA LYS A 52 56.17 25.14 5.09
C LYS A 52 56.68 26.26 6.02
N VAL A 53 57.95 26.68 5.90
CA VAL A 53 58.48 27.79 6.71
C VAL A 53 58.04 29.15 6.14
N ILE A 54 57.96 29.29 4.81
CA ILE A 54 57.37 30.46 4.14
C ILE A 54 55.91 30.64 4.59
N GLN A 55 55.09 29.59 4.50
CA GLN A 55 53.69 29.59 4.93
C GLN A 55 53.53 30.00 6.40
N ALA A 56 54.39 29.50 7.29
CA ALA A 56 54.38 29.88 8.71
C ALA A 56 54.75 31.35 8.94
N LEU A 57 55.71 31.92 8.19
CA LEU A 57 56.05 33.34 8.28
C LEU A 57 54.92 34.23 7.76
N THR A 58 54.25 33.84 6.68
CA THR A 58 53.09 34.56 6.13
C THR A 58 51.86 34.48 7.03
N ASP A 59 51.57 33.31 7.64
CA ASP A 59 50.50 33.18 8.65
C ASP A 59 50.83 33.98 9.95
N GLU A 60 52.10 34.21 10.25
CA GLU A 60 52.57 35.16 11.29
C GLU A 60 52.58 36.64 10.82
N ALA A 61 52.09 36.94 9.61
CA ALA A 61 52.07 38.26 8.97
C ALA A 61 53.44 38.95 8.86
N LYS A 62 54.52 38.17 8.77
CA LYS A 62 55.89 38.68 8.54
C LYS A 62 56.18 38.77 7.03
N PRO A 63 56.96 39.77 6.58
CA PRO A 63 57.49 39.76 5.22
C PRO A 63 58.41 38.55 5.03
N VAL A 64 58.42 38.00 3.83
CA VAL A 64 59.26 36.86 3.45
C VAL A 64 60.22 37.28 2.34
N ASP A 65 61.51 37.12 2.61
CA ASP A 65 62.59 37.25 1.64
C ASP A 65 63.68 36.19 1.93
N ALA A 66 64.71 36.10 1.08
CA ALA A 66 65.78 35.10 1.22
C ALA A 66 66.65 35.28 2.49
N ILE A 67 66.70 36.47 3.09
CA ILE A 67 67.46 36.76 4.31
C ILE A 67 66.64 36.36 5.54
N ILE A 68 65.37 36.77 5.60
CA ILE A 68 64.44 36.45 6.69
C ILE A 68 64.19 34.93 6.75
N LEU A 69 63.98 34.29 5.59
CA LEU A 69 63.82 32.84 5.54
C LEU A 69 65.09 32.11 6.01
N ARG A 70 66.28 32.59 5.64
CA ARG A 70 67.57 32.04 6.11
C ARG A 70 67.71 32.14 7.63
N GLU A 71 67.34 33.27 8.22
CA GLU A 71 67.40 33.47 9.68
C GLU A 71 66.44 32.51 10.40
N GLU A 72 65.19 32.39 9.93
CA GLU A 72 64.19 31.52 10.54
C GLU A 72 64.51 30.02 10.37
N LEU A 73 65.09 29.62 9.23
CA LEU A 73 65.62 28.27 9.01
C LEU A 73 66.82 27.98 9.92
N GLY A 74 67.72 28.94 10.11
CA GLY A 74 68.83 28.85 11.05
C GLY A 74 68.35 28.68 12.49
N ARG A 75 67.39 29.52 12.92
CA ARG A 75 66.73 29.45 14.24
C ARG A 75 66.05 28.10 14.50
N LYS A 76 65.56 27.45 13.46
CA LYS A 76 64.92 26.11 13.52
C LYS A 76 65.91 24.94 13.29
N GLY A 77 67.18 25.20 12.98
CA GLY A 77 68.18 24.17 12.68
C GLY A 77 67.99 23.45 11.33
N LEU A 78 67.19 24.01 10.42
CA LEU A 78 66.78 23.39 9.15
C LEU A 78 67.56 23.88 7.92
N LEU A 79 68.46 24.87 8.09
CA LEU A 79 69.16 25.52 6.98
C LEU A 79 70.03 24.53 6.16
N GLU A 80 70.67 23.57 6.83
CA GLU A 80 71.45 22.52 6.15
C GLU A 80 70.54 21.51 5.40
N GLU A 81 69.39 21.11 5.97
CA GLU A 81 68.46 20.16 5.32
C GLU A 81 67.89 20.70 4.01
N VAL A 82 67.74 22.02 3.89
CA VAL A 82 67.24 22.66 2.66
C VAL A 82 68.32 22.96 1.61
N GLY A 83 69.61 22.76 1.95
CA GLY A 83 70.75 22.94 1.02
C GLY A 83 71.59 24.20 1.24
N GLY A 84 71.56 24.80 2.43
CA GLY A 84 72.43 25.92 2.80
C GLY A 84 71.95 27.30 2.32
N PRO A 85 72.65 28.37 2.73
CA PRO A 85 72.29 29.74 2.39
C PRO A 85 72.47 30.09 0.91
N GLU A 86 73.41 29.44 0.21
CA GLU A 86 73.63 29.62 -1.23
C GLU A 86 72.39 29.19 -2.04
N TYR A 87 71.72 28.11 -1.62
CA TYR A 87 70.56 27.59 -2.35
C TYR A 87 69.35 28.52 -2.29
N LEU A 88 69.19 29.29 -1.20
CA LEU A 88 68.14 30.31 -1.09
C LEU A 88 68.36 31.47 -2.08
N LEU A 89 69.62 31.85 -2.31
CA LEU A 89 70.00 32.87 -3.30
C LEU A 89 69.88 32.33 -4.74
N GLU A 90 70.20 31.06 -4.98
CA GLU A 90 69.97 30.38 -6.26
C GLU A 90 68.48 30.36 -6.63
N LEU A 91 67.60 30.05 -5.67
CA LEU A 91 66.14 30.04 -5.86
C LEU A 91 65.61 31.44 -6.24
N ALA A 92 66.02 32.48 -5.53
CA ALA A 92 65.62 33.86 -5.84
C ALA A 92 66.15 34.32 -7.21
N GLY A 93 67.37 33.92 -7.59
CA GLY A 93 67.99 34.28 -8.87
C GLY A 93 67.46 33.54 -10.09
N LYS A 94 66.69 32.46 -9.92
CA LYS A 94 66.16 31.62 -11.02
C LYS A 94 64.83 32.08 -11.61
N VAL A 95 64.16 33.05 -10.98
CA VAL A 95 62.78 33.45 -11.33
C VAL A 95 62.74 34.39 -12.55
N PRO A 96 62.04 34.06 -13.64
CA PRO A 96 61.91 34.97 -14.78
C PRO A 96 60.97 36.17 -14.51
N SER A 97 59.94 35.97 -13.67
CA SER A 97 59.04 37.01 -13.16
C SER A 97 58.24 36.46 -11.98
N SER A 98 58.17 37.19 -10.86
CA SER A 98 57.39 36.80 -9.67
C SER A 98 55.88 36.75 -9.95
N ALA A 99 55.38 37.58 -10.87
CA ALA A 99 53.97 37.64 -11.27
C ALA A 99 53.44 36.32 -11.88
N ASN A 100 54.31 35.38 -12.25
CA ASN A 100 53.93 34.05 -12.74
C ASN A 100 53.81 33.00 -11.62
N ALA A 101 53.87 33.37 -10.34
CA ALA A 101 53.73 32.46 -9.20
C ALA A 101 52.50 31.57 -9.29
N GLU A 102 51.33 32.13 -9.67
CA GLU A 102 50.09 31.38 -9.86
C GLU A 102 50.24 30.25 -10.90
N TYR A 103 50.91 30.53 -12.02
CA TYR A 103 51.13 29.57 -13.11
C TYR A 103 52.09 28.45 -12.70
N TYR A 104 53.17 28.77 -11.97
CA TYR A 104 54.06 27.74 -11.42
C TYR A 104 53.35 26.88 -10.36
N ALA A 105 52.47 27.48 -9.54
CA ALA A 105 51.64 26.76 -8.58
C ALA A 105 50.69 25.76 -9.27
N ASP A 106 50.08 26.13 -10.40
CA ASP A 106 49.26 25.19 -11.18
C ASP A 106 50.05 24.01 -11.75
N ILE A 107 51.29 24.23 -12.20
CA ILE A 107 52.17 23.14 -12.66
C ILE A 107 52.53 22.20 -11.50
N VAL A 108 52.90 22.73 -10.33
CA VAL A 108 53.23 21.92 -9.15
C VAL A 108 52.02 21.10 -8.68
N ARG A 109 50.83 21.74 -8.64
CA ARG A 109 49.54 21.10 -8.32
C ARG A 109 49.21 19.95 -9.27
N GLU A 110 49.34 20.16 -10.58
CA GLU A 110 49.09 19.11 -11.58
C GLU A 110 50.03 17.91 -11.39
N LYS A 111 51.33 18.15 -11.13
CA LYS A 111 52.27 17.04 -10.85
C LYS A 111 51.95 16.34 -9.53
N ALA A 112 51.53 17.06 -8.49
CA ALA A 112 51.10 16.48 -7.22
C ALA A 112 49.88 15.55 -7.38
N LEU A 113 48.86 15.98 -8.14
CA LEU A 113 47.68 15.17 -8.43
C LEU A 113 48.04 13.87 -9.17
N LEU A 114 48.92 13.95 -10.18
CA LEU A 114 49.40 12.77 -10.92
C LEU A 114 50.17 11.79 -10.01
N ARG A 115 50.98 12.28 -9.05
CA ARG A 115 51.61 11.41 -8.03
C ARG A 115 50.57 10.78 -7.10
N GLY A 116 49.55 11.54 -6.71
CA GLY A 116 48.41 11.05 -5.94
C GLY A 116 47.72 9.86 -6.63
N PHE A 117 47.37 10.01 -7.91
CA PHE A 117 46.73 8.93 -8.69
C PHE A 117 47.60 7.67 -8.81
N ILE A 118 48.92 7.81 -8.94
CA ILE A 118 49.85 6.67 -8.94
C ILE A 118 49.84 5.95 -7.57
N GLY A 119 49.81 6.71 -6.47
CA GLY A 119 49.70 6.18 -5.11
C GLY A 119 48.40 5.41 -4.88
N ALA A 120 47.25 6.00 -5.22
CA ALA A 120 45.95 5.31 -5.11
C ALA A 120 45.86 4.09 -6.01
N ALA A 121 46.34 4.15 -7.26
CA ALA A 121 46.35 3.01 -8.16
C ALA A 121 47.20 1.85 -7.60
N SER A 122 48.33 2.16 -6.96
CA SER A 122 49.19 1.16 -6.30
C SER A 122 48.52 0.53 -5.08
N GLU A 123 47.82 1.30 -4.25
CA GLU A 123 47.10 0.79 -3.07
C GLU A 123 45.85 -0.02 -3.45
N ILE A 124 45.10 0.40 -4.49
CA ILE A 124 43.98 -0.38 -5.06
C ILE A 124 44.50 -1.70 -5.63
N LEU A 125 45.60 -1.67 -6.39
CA LEU A 125 46.22 -2.86 -6.96
C LEU A 125 46.75 -3.80 -5.87
N ARG A 126 47.36 -3.26 -4.81
CA ARG A 126 47.79 -4.05 -3.64
C ARG A 126 46.62 -4.77 -2.97
N LYS A 127 45.48 -4.09 -2.78
CA LYS A 127 44.25 -4.68 -2.21
C LYS A 127 43.56 -5.66 -3.17
N ALA A 128 43.68 -5.48 -4.48
CA ALA A 128 43.13 -6.40 -5.48
C ALA A 128 43.82 -7.78 -5.49
N TYR A 129 45.04 -7.88 -4.96
CA TYR A 129 45.77 -9.14 -4.76
C TYR A 129 45.54 -9.78 -3.39
N ASP A 130 44.77 -9.16 -2.49
CA ASP A 130 44.46 -9.72 -1.17
C ASP A 130 43.22 -10.64 -1.26
N PRO A 131 43.37 -11.97 -1.06
CA PRO A 131 42.25 -12.91 -1.21
C PRO A 131 41.18 -12.79 -0.11
N ALA A 132 41.39 -11.98 0.92
CA ALA A 132 40.36 -11.68 1.92
C ALA A 132 39.37 -10.58 1.48
N VAL A 133 39.72 -9.76 0.47
CA VAL A 133 38.92 -8.58 0.08
C VAL A 133 37.89 -8.96 -0.98
N HIS A 134 36.63 -8.59 -0.76
CA HIS A 134 35.56 -8.83 -1.74
C HIS A 134 35.49 -7.71 -2.81
N SER A 135 35.01 -8.04 -4.01
CA SER A 135 34.98 -7.10 -5.14
C SER A 135 34.08 -5.88 -4.92
N GLU A 136 32.98 -6.01 -4.18
CA GLU A 136 32.14 -4.89 -3.76
C GLU A 136 32.92 -3.92 -2.85
N GLU A 137 33.68 -4.44 -1.87
CA GLU A 137 34.49 -3.66 -0.93
C GLU A 137 35.66 -2.97 -1.63
N LEU A 138 36.40 -3.71 -2.48
CA LEU A 138 37.47 -3.17 -3.32
C LEU A 138 36.99 -2.00 -4.19
N SER A 139 35.76 -2.09 -4.73
CA SER A 139 35.14 -1.04 -5.53
C SER A 139 34.84 0.21 -4.69
N VAL A 140 34.33 0.05 -3.46
CA VAL A 140 34.10 1.17 -2.53
C VAL A 140 35.41 1.82 -2.10
N VAL A 141 36.46 1.04 -1.83
CA VAL A 141 37.80 1.57 -1.50
C VAL A 141 38.41 2.33 -2.69
N ALA A 142 38.26 1.82 -3.91
CA ALA A 142 38.71 2.51 -5.13
C ALA A 142 37.96 3.84 -5.36
N GLU A 143 36.63 3.87 -5.20
CA GLU A 143 35.84 5.12 -5.25
C GLU A 143 36.27 6.12 -4.15
N GLN A 144 36.68 5.65 -2.97
CA GLN A 144 37.15 6.53 -1.88
C GLN A 144 38.52 7.13 -2.17
N GLU A 145 39.52 6.32 -2.57
CA GLU A 145 40.88 6.78 -2.80
C GLU A 145 40.99 7.74 -4.00
N ILE A 146 40.35 7.42 -5.12
CA ILE A 146 40.34 8.28 -6.31
C ILE A 146 39.68 9.64 -6.01
N PHE A 147 38.59 9.65 -5.26
CA PHE A 147 37.89 10.88 -4.85
C PHE A 147 38.71 11.74 -3.88
N ARG A 148 39.45 11.11 -2.95
CA ARG A 148 40.32 11.81 -1.99
C ARG A 148 41.37 12.67 -2.68
N ILE A 149 41.90 12.21 -3.81
CA ILE A 149 42.81 12.99 -4.67
C ILE A 149 42.04 14.10 -5.39
N SER A 150 40.85 13.78 -5.94
CA SER A 150 40.03 14.71 -6.72
C SER A 150 39.46 15.91 -5.94
N GLN A 151 39.42 15.90 -4.61
CA GLN A 151 38.98 17.05 -3.79
C GLN A 151 40.11 17.77 -3.04
N GLY A 152 41.34 17.27 -3.10
CA GLY A 152 42.48 17.81 -2.35
C GLY A 152 42.44 17.50 -0.84
N GLN A 153 43.58 17.69 -0.16
CA GLN A 153 43.64 17.54 1.30
C GLN A 153 43.23 18.86 1.97
N THR A 154 42.13 18.86 2.73
CA THR A 154 41.80 19.97 3.64
C THR A 154 41.12 19.43 4.90
N THR A 155 41.89 18.69 5.70
CA THR A 155 41.50 18.20 7.03
C THR A 155 42.51 18.62 8.10
N THR A 156 42.70 19.93 8.22
CA THR A 156 43.41 20.61 9.32
C THR A 156 42.46 21.61 10.00
N ALA A 157 42.74 21.97 11.25
CA ALA A 157 41.92 22.92 11.99
C ALA A 157 42.06 24.33 11.39
N THR A 158 41.02 24.82 10.70
CA THR A 158 41.03 26.14 10.05
C THR A 158 40.94 27.26 11.09
N PRO A 159 41.88 28.23 11.14
CA PRO A 159 41.80 29.34 12.06
C PRO A 159 40.64 30.28 11.69
N ILE A 160 40.00 30.87 12.71
CA ILE A 160 38.72 31.60 12.53
C ILE A 160 38.81 32.75 11.51
N HIS A 161 39.95 33.41 11.34
CA HIS A 161 40.12 34.48 10.36
C HIS A 161 40.01 33.98 8.90
N LYS A 162 40.50 32.78 8.56
CA LYS A 162 40.32 32.17 7.22
C LYS A 162 38.86 31.72 6.99
N ILE A 163 38.03 31.64 8.03
CA ILE A 163 36.58 31.34 7.95
C ILE A 163 35.73 32.63 7.87
N LEU A 164 36.10 33.68 8.60
CA LEU A 164 35.30 34.92 8.72
C LEU A 164 35.09 35.63 7.38
N GLY A 165 36.11 35.71 6.52
CA GLY A 165 35.99 36.33 5.19
C GLY A 165 34.86 35.71 4.34
N PRO A 166 34.92 34.39 4.06
CA PRO A 166 33.83 33.68 3.38
C PRO A 166 32.45 33.81 4.04
N VAL A 167 32.38 33.84 5.37
CA VAL A 167 31.11 34.02 6.10
C VAL A 167 30.54 35.43 5.92
N PHE A 168 31.35 36.48 6.05
CA PHE A 168 30.90 37.86 5.80
C PHE A 168 30.48 38.06 4.33
N SER A 169 31.23 37.52 3.37
CA SER A 169 30.84 37.55 1.96
C SER A 169 29.51 36.85 1.69
N ARG A 170 29.22 35.72 2.36
CA ARG A 170 27.93 35.03 2.27
C ARG A 170 26.78 35.86 2.86
N ILE A 171 27.01 36.53 3.99
CA ILE A 171 26.01 37.41 4.64
C ILE A 171 25.71 38.64 3.78
N LEU A 172 26.74 39.29 3.22
CA LEU A 172 26.57 40.45 2.34
C LEU A 172 25.88 40.07 1.02
N ALA A 173 26.27 38.95 0.40
CA ALA A 173 25.64 38.46 -0.83
C ALA A 173 24.16 38.06 -0.66
N MET A 174 23.69 37.75 0.56
CA MET A 174 22.26 37.56 0.83
C MET A 174 21.49 38.89 0.82
N ARG A 175 22.11 39.98 1.33
CA ARG A 175 21.51 41.33 1.33
C ARG A 175 21.32 41.88 -0.08
N ASP A 176 22.33 41.74 -0.94
CA ASP A 176 22.31 42.33 -2.29
C ASP A 176 21.41 41.57 -3.29
N ARG A 177 21.15 40.27 -3.05
CA ARG A 177 20.34 39.42 -3.95
C ARG A 177 18.84 39.50 -3.73
N ASN A 178 18.38 40.25 -2.72
CA ASN A 178 16.96 40.35 -2.33
C ASN A 178 16.27 38.99 -2.03
N LYS A 179 17.06 37.90 -1.83
CA LYS A 179 16.55 36.58 -1.45
C LYS A 179 16.37 36.53 0.07
N ARG A 180 15.11 36.43 0.52
CA ARG A 180 14.73 36.33 1.95
C ARG A 180 15.13 35.01 2.62
N ILE A 181 15.42 33.97 1.83
CA ILE A 181 15.63 32.58 2.28
C ILE A 181 17.12 32.24 2.10
N SER A 182 17.75 31.65 3.11
CA SER A 182 19.20 31.37 3.15
C SER A 182 19.57 29.95 2.69
N GLY A 183 18.63 29.01 2.80
CA GLY A 183 18.71 27.64 2.28
C GLY A 183 17.85 27.42 1.04
N VAL A 184 17.55 26.15 0.75
CA VAL A 184 16.67 25.75 -0.36
C VAL A 184 15.20 25.90 0.05
N SER A 185 14.45 26.74 -0.68
CA SER A 185 13.01 26.97 -0.44
C SER A 185 12.18 25.69 -0.59
N THR A 186 11.27 25.44 0.35
CA THR A 186 10.28 24.35 0.29
C THR A 186 9.05 24.71 -0.56
N GLY A 187 8.82 26.02 -0.80
CA GLY A 187 7.66 26.55 -1.52
C GLY A 187 6.46 26.89 -0.63
N TYR A 188 6.58 26.65 0.67
CA TYR A 188 5.59 27.00 1.68
C TYR A 188 6.12 28.19 2.48
N PHE A 189 5.51 29.37 2.31
CA PHE A 189 6.09 30.62 2.82
C PHE A 189 6.30 30.59 4.34
N ALA A 190 5.25 30.23 5.10
CA ALA A 190 5.33 30.09 6.54
C ALA A 190 6.25 28.92 7.02
N LEU A 191 6.62 27.98 6.14
CA LEU A 191 7.62 26.95 6.46
C LEU A 191 9.04 27.45 6.19
N ASP A 192 9.22 28.19 5.08
CA ASP A 192 10.49 28.80 4.69
C ASP A 192 10.87 29.95 5.62
N ASP A 193 9.92 30.76 6.10
CA ASP A 193 10.15 31.81 7.10
C ASP A 193 10.59 31.19 8.45
N LEU A 194 9.96 30.09 8.88
CA LEU A 194 10.27 29.44 10.17
C LEU A 194 11.57 28.62 10.13
N THR A 195 11.96 28.10 8.95
CA THR A 195 13.20 27.31 8.77
C THR A 195 14.37 28.07 8.15
N SER A 196 14.14 29.25 7.58
CA SER A 196 15.02 29.92 6.60
C SER A 196 15.34 29.07 5.36
N GLY A 197 14.49 28.08 5.05
CA GLY A 197 14.72 27.06 4.01
C GLY A 197 15.62 25.92 4.46
N MET A 198 15.66 24.86 3.66
CA MET A 198 16.45 23.64 3.92
C MET A 198 17.95 23.93 3.77
N GLN A 199 18.72 23.82 4.86
CA GLN A 199 20.12 24.25 4.86
C GLN A 199 21.07 23.14 4.37
N GLU A 200 22.21 23.56 3.81
CA GLU A 200 23.33 22.70 3.47
C GLU A 200 23.72 21.77 4.63
N ALA A 201 24.07 20.53 4.30
CA ALA A 201 24.43 19.46 5.25
C ALA A 201 23.39 19.06 6.31
N GLN A 202 22.13 19.49 6.24
CA GLN A 202 21.07 19.01 7.13
C GLN A 202 20.56 17.60 6.76
N LEU A 203 20.24 16.79 7.77
CA LEU A 203 19.33 15.65 7.68
C LEU A 203 17.95 16.10 8.17
N ILE A 204 16.99 16.07 7.25
CA ILE A 204 15.63 16.56 7.44
C ILE A 204 14.71 15.33 7.46
N VAL A 205 14.07 15.06 8.58
CA VAL A 205 13.16 13.91 8.72
C VAL A 205 11.73 14.40 8.57
N VAL A 206 11.04 13.97 7.51
CA VAL A 206 9.61 14.23 7.33
C VAL A 206 8.87 12.95 7.72
N ALA A 207 8.03 13.03 8.76
CA ALA A 207 7.30 11.89 9.26
C ALA A 207 5.80 12.12 9.31
N GLY A 208 5.04 11.08 8.94
CA GLY A 208 3.60 11.06 9.02
C GLY A 208 3.08 9.66 9.34
N ARG A 209 1.76 9.55 9.49
CA ARG A 209 1.09 8.25 9.41
C ARG A 209 0.99 7.87 7.92
N PRO A 210 1.24 6.60 7.54
CA PRO A 210 0.83 6.11 6.23
C PRO A 210 -0.66 6.35 6.05
N SER A 211 -1.11 6.64 4.82
CA SER A 211 -2.55 6.60 4.49
C SER A 211 -3.44 7.52 5.34
N MET A 212 -2.99 8.77 5.61
CA MET A 212 -3.70 9.84 6.35
C MET A 212 -5.12 10.14 5.80
N GLY A 213 -6.07 9.25 6.11
CA GLY A 213 -7.49 9.32 5.74
C GLY A 213 -8.07 8.13 4.98
N LYS A 214 -7.36 7.01 4.80
CA LYS A 214 -7.73 6.00 3.79
C LYS A 214 -7.99 4.63 4.37
N CYS A 215 -9.10 4.51 5.11
CA CYS A 215 -9.39 3.36 5.96
C CYS A 215 -10.80 2.79 5.69
N LEU A 216 -10.96 1.49 5.92
CA LEU A 216 -12.22 0.75 5.82
C LEU A 216 -12.72 0.34 7.20
N ALA A 217 -14.03 0.26 7.39
CA ALA A 217 -14.63 -0.27 8.62
C ALA A 217 -14.23 -1.73 8.88
N ALA A 218 -14.05 -2.09 10.15
CA ALA A 218 -13.57 -3.41 10.60
C ALA A 218 -14.41 -4.59 10.07
N ASP A 219 -15.70 -4.38 9.83
CA ASP A 219 -16.65 -5.36 9.29
C ASP A 219 -16.66 -5.46 7.76
N SER A 220 -15.74 -4.78 7.06
CA SER A 220 -15.56 -4.90 5.61
C SER A 220 -15.11 -6.32 5.24
N GLU A 221 -15.85 -6.98 4.36
CA GLU A 221 -15.62 -8.35 3.90
C GLU A 221 -14.67 -8.38 2.68
N LEU A 222 -13.54 -9.08 2.81
CA LEU A 222 -12.58 -9.36 1.74
C LEU A 222 -12.67 -10.84 1.30
N VAL A 223 -12.29 -11.10 0.05
CA VAL A 223 -12.13 -12.46 -0.49
C VAL A 223 -10.67 -12.84 -0.50
N LEU A 224 -10.35 -13.97 0.12
CA LEU A 224 -9.01 -14.57 0.15
C LEU A 224 -8.82 -15.52 -1.03
N ASP A 225 -7.58 -15.95 -1.29
CA ASP A 225 -7.28 -16.81 -2.44
C ASP A 225 -7.80 -18.25 -2.32
N ASP A 226 -8.02 -18.75 -1.09
CA ASP A 226 -8.75 -19.99 -0.77
C ASP A 226 -10.28 -19.90 -1.00
N GLY A 227 -10.80 -18.74 -1.38
CA GLY A 227 -12.22 -18.48 -1.58
C GLY A 227 -12.99 -18.13 -0.31
N ALA A 228 -12.39 -18.11 0.88
CA ALA A 228 -13.04 -17.62 2.08
C ALA A 228 -13.49 -16.16 1.93
N VAL A 229 -14.53 -15.80 2.68
CA VAL A 229 -14.91 -14.40 2.95
C VAL A 229 -14.61 -14.15 4.42
N VAL A 230 -13.80 -13.13 4.70
CA VAL A 230 -13.33 -12.77 6.04
C VAL A 230 -13.39 -11.26 6.22
N THR A 231 -13.34 -10.77 7.46
CA THR A 231 -13.30 -9.32 7.71
C THR A 231 -11.89 -8.74 7.49
N ILE A 232 -11.78 -7.42 7.25
CA ILE A 232 -10.47 -6.74 7.24
C ILE A 232 -9.78 -6.84 8.62
N GLU A 233 -10.56 -6.93 9.70
CA GLU A 233 -10.03 -7.20 11.04
C GLU A 233 -9.43 -8.63 11.15
N ASP A 234 -10.08 -9.66 10.59
CA ASP A 234 -9.51 -11.01 10.48
C ASP A 234 -8.18 -10.99 9.69
N VAL A 235 -8.14 -10.29 8.56
CA VAL A 235 -6.95 -10.15 7.71
C VAL A 235 -5.82 -9.47 8.48
N PHE A 236 -6.11 -8.39 9.21
CA PHE A 236 -5.16 -7.69 10.07
C PHE A 236 -4.60 -8.57 11.21
N ARG A 237 -5.45 -9.44 11.78
CA ARG A 237 -5.09 -10.36 12.87
C ARG A 237 -4.24 -11.55 12.39
N ARG A 238 -4.54 -12.13 11.22
CA ARG A 238 -3.88 -13.35 10.71
C ARG A 238 -2.62 -13.08 9.88
N ARG A 239 -2.63 -12.04 9.04
CA ARG A 239 -1.49 -11.54 8.23
C ARG A 239 -0.87 -12.53 7.23
N ASP A 240 -1.59 -13.59 6.91
CA ASP A 240 -1.16 -14.80 6.18
C ASP A 240 -1.76 -14.93 4.77
N SER A 241 -2.58 -13.95 4.34
CA SER A 241 -3.56 -14.14 3.27
C SER A 241 -3.36 -13.17 2.10
N ARG A 242 -3.49 -13.66 0.86
CA ARG A 242 -3.53 -12.80 -0.35
C ARG A 242 -4.89 -12.15 -0.51
N VAL A 243 -4.90 -10.87 -0.87
CA VAL A 243 -6.13 -10.11 -1.17
C VAL A 243 -6.21 -9.74 -2.65
N GLY A 244 -7.42 -9.54 -3.15
CA GLY A 244 -7.65 -9.09 -4.52
C GLY A 244 -7.20 -7.64 -4.74
N THR A 245 -6.57 -7.35 -5.89
CA THR A 245 -6.14 -6.02 -6.34
C THR A 245 -6.51 -5.80 -7.81
N LEU A 246 -6.56 -4.54 -8.25
CA LEU A 246 -6.78 -4.11 -9.63
C LEU A 246 -5.47 -3.56 -10.23
N ARG A 247 -4.96 -4.18 -11.30
CA ARG A 247 -3.76 -3.72 -12.01
C ARG A 247 -4.07 -2.54 -12.96
N SER A 248 -3.02 -1.92 -13.50
CA SER A 248 -3.08 -0.80 -14.45
C SER A 248 -3.83 -1.12 -15.76
N ASP A 249 -3.84 -2.39 -16.19
CA ASP A 249 -4.62 -2.91 -17.32
C ASP A 249 -6.13 -3.10 -17.01
N LEU A 250 -6.56 -2.74 -15.79
CA LEU A 250 -7.90 -2.96 -15.25
C LEU A 250 -8.30 -4.45 -15.20
N LYS A 251 -7.32 -5.34 -14.99
CA LYS A 251 -7.51 -6.75 -14.63
C LYS A 251 -7.34 -6.98 -13.14
N LEU A 252 -8.01 -8.01 -12.64
CA LEU A 252 -7.91 -8.41 -11.24
C LEU A 252 -6.74 -9.38 -11.04
N ASP A 253 -5.98 -9.16 -9.98
CA ASP A 253 -4.89 -10.02 -9.52
C ASP A 253 -4.98 -10.24 -8.00
N ARG A 254 -4.05 -10.99 -7.40
CA ARG A 254 -4.01 -11.24 -5.94
C ARG A 254 -2.60 -11.05 -5.39
N VAL A 255 -2.44 -10.22 -4.37
CA VAL A 255 -1.14 -9.86 -3.80
C VAL A 255 -1.20 -9.99 -2.27
N TYR A 256 -0.08 -10.33 -1.62
CA TYR A 256 0.04 -10.27 -0.17
C TYR A 256 0.18 -8.80 0.26
N PRO A 257 -0.63 -8.30 1.21
CA PRO A 257 -0.39 -6.99 1.81
C PRO A 257 1.02 -6.92 2.41
N SER A 258 1.82 -5.94 1.97
CA SER A 258 3.11 -5.64 2.60
C SER A 258 2.94 -5.08 4.02
N ARG A 259 1.75 -4.57 4.34
CA ARG A 259 1.42 -4.07 5.68
C ARG A 259 -0.07 -4.18 6.02
N TYR A 260 -0.31 -4.38 7.31
CA TYR A 260 -1.63 -4.40 7.93
C TYR A 260 -1.71 -3.27 8.97
N VAL A 261 -2.58 -2.28 8.75
CA VAL A 261 -2.74 -1.09 9.59
C VAL A 261 -4.05 -1.18 10.36
N ASP A 262 -3.97 -1.04 11.68
CA ASP A 262 -5.08 -0.65 12.56
C ASP A 262 -4.96 0.86 12.72
N ASP A 263 -6.06 1.58 12.55
CA ASP A 263 -6.14 3.05 12.60
C ASP A 263 -7.26 3.52 13.54
N GLY A 264 -7.56 2.72 14.57
CA GLY A 264 -8.46 3.07 15.67
C GLY A 264 -9.93 3.27 15.28
N ARG A 265 -10.65 4.13 16.02
CA ARG A 265 -12.08 4.41 15.80
C ARG A 265 -12.31 5.75 15.11
N LYS A 266 -12.82 5.73 13.87
CA LYS A 266 -13.00 6.92 13.01
C LYS A 266 -14.40 7.02 12.42
N PRO A 267 -14.88 8.23 12.07
CA PRO A 267 -16.14 8.42 11.37
C PRO A 267 -16.09 7.75 9.99
N VAL A 268 -17.04 6.84 9.74
CA VAL A 268 -17.20 6.10 8.49
C VAL A 268 -18.53 6.42 7.82
N PHE A 269 -18.59 6.21 6.51
CA PHE A 269 -19.72 6.55 5.66
C PHE A 269 -20.06 5.33 4.78
N GLU A 270 -21.32 4.91 4.80
CA GLU A 270 -21.84 3.81 3.98
C GLU A 270 -22.07 4.30 2.55
N VAL A 271 -21.36 3.69 1.60
CA VAL A 271 -21.49 3.96 0.17
C VAL A 271 -22.33 2.85 -0.46
N THR A 272 -23.61 3.11 -0.71
CA THR A 272 -24.50 2.16 -1.41
C THR A 272 -24.43 2.38 -2.92
N THR A 273 -24.16 1.32 -3.68
CA THR A 273 -24.14 1.34 -5.15
C THR A 273 -25.45 0.87 -5.78
N ARG A 274 -25.60 1.06 -7.09
CA ARG A 274 -26.80 0.69 -7.87
C ARG A 274 -26.93 -0.80 -8.12
N LEU A 275 -25.90 -1.62 -8.06
CA LEU A 275 -26.04 -3.08 -7.91
C LEU A 275 -26.41 -3.47 -6.47
N GLY A 276 -26.41 -2.51 -5.53
CA GLY A 276 -26.68 -2.71 -4.11
C GLY A 276 -25.45 -3.15 -3.31
N ARG A 277 -24.23 -2.97 -3.83
CA ARG A 277 -23.00 -3.18 -3.06
C ARG A 277 -22.89 -2.09 -1.99
N ARG A 278 -22.20 -2.39 -0.89
CA ARG A 278 -22.00 -1.47 0.23
C ARG A 278 -20.62 -1.64 0.81
N VAL A 279 -19.90 -0.55 0.94
CA VAL A 279 -18.63 -0.48 1.67
C VAL A 279 -18.69 0.73 2.61
N GLU A 280 -18.07 0.62 3.78
CA GLU A 280 -18.01 1.70 4.77
C GLU A 280 -16.58 2.22 4.91
N THR A 281 -16.38 3.50 4.60
CA THR A 281 -15.05 4.10 4.46
C THR A 281 -14.97 5.47 5.13
N THR A 282 -13.77 5.96 5.38
CA THR A 282 -13.51 7.36 5.71
C THR A 282 -13.77 8.28 4.50
N LEU A 283 -14.11 9.58 4.70
CA LEU A 283 -14.39 10.54 3.61
C LEU A 283 -13.20 10.80 2.67
N THR A 284 -11.99 10.54 3.16
CA THR A 284 -10.70 10.72 2.51
C THR A 284 -10.27 9.48 1.72
N HIS A 285 -11.05 8.40 1.77
CA HIS A 285 -10.82 7.12 1.10
C HIS A 285 -11.20 7.19 -0.39
N PRO A 286 -10.32 6.82 -1.34
CA PRO A 286 -10.58 7.01 -2.76
C PRO A 286 -11.20 5.80 -3.46
N PHE A 287 -12.13 6.11 -4.36
CA PHE A 287 -12.86 5.20 -5.23
C PHE A 287 -12.48 5.50 -6.68
N LEU A 288 -12.20 4.45 -7.46
CA LEU A 288 -11.91 4.60 -8.88
C LEU A 288 -13.19 4.94 -9.64
N THR A 289 -13.26 6.13 -10.24
CA THR A 289 -14.34 6.58 -11.14
C THR A 289 -13.88 6.55 -12.60
N ILE A 290 -14.76 6.83 -13.56
CA ILE A 290 -14.37 6.91 -14.97
C ILE A 290 -13.34 8.03 -15.24
N ASP A 291 -13.29 9.06 -14.41
CA ASP A 291 -12.33 10.18 -14.55
C ASP A 291 -11.14 10.03 -13.60
N GLY A 292 -11.40 9.86 -12.30
CA GLY A 292 -10.38 9.94 -11.24
C GLY A 292 -10.35 8.80 -10.21
N TRP A 293 -9.28 8.68 -9.42
CA TRP A 293 -9.27 7.98 -8.11
C TRP A 293 -9.80 9.00 -7.10
N LYS A 294 -11.11 9.25 -7.08
CA LYS A 294 -11.71 10.34 -6.30
C LYS A 294 -11.96 9.92 -4.85
N PRO A 295 -11.60 10.73 -3.84
CA PRO A 295 -12.01 10.49 -2.45
C PRO A 295 -13.53 10.59 -2.29
N LEU A 296 -14.08 9.89 -1.31
CA LEU A 296 -15.52 9.83 -1.09
C LEU A 296 -16.20 11.20 -0.93
N SER A 297 -15.52 12.21 -0.36
CA SER A 297 -16.07 13.58 -0.28
C SER A 297 -16.33 14.25 -1.65
N GLU A 298 -15.64 13.81 -2.70
CA GLU A 298 -15.78 14.34 -4.07
C GLU A 298 -16.72 13.48 -4.93
N VAL A 299 -16.87 12.19 -4.58
CA VAL A 299 -17.82 11.28 -5.24
C VAL A 299 -19.23 11.68 -4.86
N ARG A 300 -19.99 12.24 -5.81
CA ARG A 300 -21.38 12.65 -5.59
C ARG A 300 -22.35 11.50 -5.85
N GLU A 301 -23.51 11.53 -5.18
CA GLU A 301 -24.60 10.61 -5.47
C GLU A 301 -24.95 10.67 -6.96
N GLY A 302 -24.94 9.51 -7.61
CA GLY A 302 -25.19 9.40 -9.03
C GLY A 302 -23.97 9.43 -9.95
N GLU A 303 -22.76 9.70 -9.46
CA GLU A 303 -21.52 9.36 -10.16
C GLU A 303 -21.36 7.83 -10.31
N ARG A 304 -20.31 7.38 -11.02
CA ARG A 304 -20.02 5.95 -11.22
C ARG A 304 -18.62 5.56 -10.78
N ILE A 305 -18.56 4.52 -9.95
CA ILE A 305 -17.35 3.92 -9.39
C ILE A 305 -17.09 2.52 -9.97
N ALA A 306 -15.84 2.09 -9.88
CA ALA A 306 -15.34 0.80 -10.29
C ALA A 306 -15.66 -0.26 -9.23
N VAL A 307 -16.32 -1.32 -9.68
CA VAL A 307 -16.64 -2.49 -8.86
C VAL A 307 -16.31 -3.75 -9.68
N PRO A 308 -15.75 -4.84 -9.13
CA PRO A 308 -15.45 -6.04 -9.91
C PRO A 308 -16.67 -6.56 -10.69
N ARG A 309 -16.47 -6.83 -11.98
CA ARG A 309 -17.48 -7.36 -12.92
C ARG A 309 -17.64 -8.88 -12.79
N SER A 310 -16.56 -9.54 -12.42
CA SER A 310 -16.44 -10.95 -12.06
C SER A 310 -15.35 -11.06 -11.00
N LEU A 311 -15.47 -11.97 -10.05
CA LEU A 311 -14.45 -12.20 -9.03
C LEU A 311 -14.20 -13.71 -8.89
N PRO A 312 -13.53 -14.36 -9.88
CA PRO A 312 -13.53 -15.81 -10.05
C PRO A 312 -12.63 -16.54 -9.03
N VAL A 313 -13.09 -16.54 -7.78
CA VAL A 313 -12.44 -17.17 -6.63
C VAL A 313 -13.32 -18.31 -6.11
N PHE A 314 -12.76 -19.51 -6.08
CA PHE A 314 -13.39 -20.73 -5.61
C PHE A 314 -12.36 -21.49 -4.78
N GLY A 315 -12.79 -22.10 -3.67
CA GLY A 315 -11.90 -22.91 -2.84
C GLY A 315 -11.79 -24.35 -3.32
N ASN A 316 -11.15 -25.17 -2.48
CA ASN A 316 -10.88 -26.58 -2.70
C ASN A 316 -11.54 -27.50 -1.64
N GLU A 317 -12.22 -26.96 -0.63
CA GLU A 317 -12.86 -27.73 0.45
C GLU A 317 -14.15 -28.39 -0.05
N ALA A 318 -14.06 -29.63 -0.53
CA ALA A 318 -15.22 -30.39 -0.99
C ALA A 318 -16.06 -30.95 0.18
N MET A 319 -17.38 -30.79 0.11
CA MET A 319 -18.37 -31.37 1.04
C MET A 319 -19.10 -32.57 0.41
N ARG A 320 -19.86 -33.35 1.18
CA ARG A 320 -20.72 -34.42 0.62
C ARG A 320 -21.88 -33.80 -0.16
N GLU A 321 -22.31 -34.42 -1.26
CA GLU A 321 -23.39 -33.87 -2.11
C GLU A 321 -24.69 -33.62 -1.33
N CYS A 322 -25.06 -34.56 -0.44
CA CYS A 322 -26.22 -34.45 0.42
C CYS A 322 -26.12 -33.26 1.39
N GLU A 323 -24.92 -32.92 1.88
CA GLU A 323 -24.69 -31.77 2.75
C GLU A 323 -24.88 -30.45 1.99
N VAL A 324 -24.33 -30.34 0.78
CA VAL A 324 -24.50 -29.17 -0.10
C VAL A 324 -25.98 -28.92 -0.41
N LYS A 325 -26.74 -29.98 -0.75
CA LYS A 325 -28.20 -29.92 -0.98
C LYS A 325 -28.96 -29.49 0.27
N LEU A 326 -28.72 -30.15 1.41
CA LEU A 326 -29.42 -29.86 2.65
C LEU A 326 -29.13 -28.44 3.13
N MET A 327 -27.89 -27.97 3.01
CA MET A 327 -27.52 -26.59 3.35
C MET A 327 -28.38 -25.59 2.57
N ALA A 328 -28.46 -25.76 1.25
CA ALA A 328 -29.20 -24.87 0.36
C ALA A 328 -30.71 -24.87 0.65
N TYR A 329 -31.31 -26.06 0.81
CA TYR A 329 -32.74 -26.20 1.12
C TYR A 329 -33.11 -25.66 2.51
N LEU A 330 -32.24 -25.85 3.51
CA LEU A 330 -32.49 -25.41 4.88
C LEU A 330 -32.22 -23.90 5.06
N ILE A 331 -31.35 -23.30 4.24
CA ILE A 331 -31.17 -21.85 4.17
C ILE A 331 -32.38 -21.17 3.49
N GLY A 332 -32.98 -21.77 2.47
CA GLY A 332 -34.25 -21.35 1.87
C GLY A 332 -35.48 -21.65 2.74
N ASP A 333 -36.38 -22.52 2.27
CA ASP A 333 -37.66 -22.92 2.94
C ASP A 333 -37.51 -23.65 4.29
N GLY A 334 -36.30 -23.73 4.86
CA GLY A 334 -36.04 -24.40 6.13
C GLY A 334 -36.55 -23.65 7.37
N GLY A 335 -37.26 -24.35 8.25
CA GLY A 335 -37.58 -23.91 9.61
C GLY A 335 -36.56 -24.48 10.60
N LEU A 336 -35.73 -23.61 11.19
CA LEU A 336 -34.57 -24.00 12.03
C LEU A 336 -34.70 -23.61 13.51
N THR A 337 -35.82 -22.98 13.89
CA THR A 337 -36.13 -22.52 15.25
C THR A 337 -36.83 -23.56 16.14
N GLY A 338 -37.26 -24.69 15.57
CA GLY A 338 -37.90 -25.79 16.29
C GLY A 338 -36.91 -26.83 16.79
N THR A 339 -37.38 -27.75 17.65
CA THR A 339 -36.60 -28.89 18.18
C THR A 339 -36.11 -29.88 17.11
N SER A 340 -36.71 -29.85 15.93
CA SER A 340 -36.34 -30.60 14.74
C SER A 340 -36.33 -29.66 13.53
N PRO A 341 -35.29 -29.67 12.67
CA PRO A 341 -35.31 -28.94 11.41
C PRO A 341 -36.48 -29.39 10.53
N MET A 342 -37.17 -28.42 9.93
CA MET A 342 -38.27 -28.66 9.00
C MET A 342 -37.97 -28.05 7.62
N PHE A 343 -38.54 -28.61 6.56
CA PHE A 343 -38.54 -28.06 5.21
C PHE A 343 -39.97 -28.07 4.67
N THR A 344 -40.41 -26.99 4.00
CA THR A 344 -41.81 -26.86 3.53
C THR A 344 -41.85 -26.36 2.09
N ASN A 345 -42.15 -27.24 1.13
CA ASN A 345 -42.17 -26.88 -0.28
C ASN A 345 -43.31 -27.63 -1.01
N SER A 346 -43.98 -26.98 -1.97
CA SER A 346 -45.10 -27.57 -2.71
C SER A 346 -44.67 -28.42 -3.92
N ASN A 347 -43.43 -28.29 -4.39
CA ASN A 347 -42.92 -29.02 -5.54
C ASN A 347 -42.47 -30.42 -5.11
N ARG A 348 -43.12 -31.46 -5.66
CA ARG A 348 -42.82 -32.87 -5.37
C ARG A 348 -41.40 -33.29 -5.75
N VAL A 349 -40.81 -32.69 -6.81
CA VAL A 349 -39.43 -33.01 -7.25
C VAL A 349 -38.41 -32.49 -6.25
N ILE A 350 -38.60 -31.25 -5.77
CA ILE A 350 -37.76 -30.63 -4.75
C ILE A 350 -37.91 -31.37 -3.41
N SER A 351 -39.15 -31.68 -3.03
CA SER A 351 -39.45 -32.45 -1.81
C SER A 351 -38.79 -33.83 -1.81
N ARG A 352 -38.74 -34.50 -2.98
CA ARG A 352 -38.09 -35.81 -3.12
C ARG A 352 -36.57 -35.71 -3.01
N ASP A 353 -35.91 -34.82 -3.76
CA ASP A 353 -34.44 -34.65 -3.66
C ASP A 353 -33.99 -34.23 -2.25
N PHE A 354 -34.81 -33.46 -1.53
CA PHE A 354 -34.61 -33.20 -0.10
C PHE A 354 -34.70 -34.46 0.77
N ILE A 355 -35.72 -35.30 0.62
CA ILE A 355 -35.87 -36.57 1.37
C ILE A 355 -34.73 -37.54 1.04
N ASP A 356 -34.37 -37.66 -0.23
CA ASP A 356 -33.27 -38.49 -0.70
C ASP A 356 -31.94 -37.98 -0.10
N ALA A 357 -31.72 -36.67 -0.03
CA ALA A 357 -30.54 -36.07 0.63
C ALA A 357 -30.52 -36.26 2.16
N VAL A 358 -31.66 -36.17 2.87
CA VAL A 358 -31.73 -36.52 4.31
C VAL A 358 -31.36 -37.98 4.54
N SER A 359 -31.84 -38.88 3.66
CA SER A 359 -31.56 -40.31 3.74
C SER A 359 -30.07 -40.59 3.49
N GLN A 360 -29.47 -39.93 2.50
CA GLN A 360 -28.02 -39.98 2.19
C GLN A 360 -27.13 -39.35 3.27
N PHE A 361 -27.64 -38.41 4.07
CA PHE A 361 -26.87 -37.82 5.17
C PHE A 361 -26.58 -38.86 6.28
N GLY A 362 -27.57 -39.71 6.56
CA GLY A 362 -27.49 -40.83 7.51
C GLY A 362 -28.10 -40.57 8.88
N GLY A 363 -28.71 -41.61 9.47
CA GLY A 363 -29.24 -41.60 10.85
C GLY A 363 -30.46 -40.70 11.09
N CYS A 364 -31.06 -40.15 10.03
CA CYS A 364 -32.25 -39.31 10.06
C CYS A 364 -33.28 -39.81 9.04
N THR A 365 -34.56 -39.55 9.29
CA THR A 365 -35.66 -39.78 8.34
C THR A 365 -36.57 -38.56 8.26
N CYS A 366 -37.40 -38.48 7.22
CA CYS A 366 -38.36 -37.39 7.02
C CYS A 366 -39.78 -37.81 7.39
N THR A 367 -40.36 -37.24 8.44
CA THR A 367 -41.80 -37.37 8.73
C THR A 367 -42.58 -36.26 8.04
N SER A 368 -43.54 -36.61 7.18
CA SER A 368 -44.40 -35.63 6.52
C SER A 368 -45.55 -35.20 7.44
N ARG A 369 -45.71 -33.88 7.64
CA ARG A 369 -46.88 -33.26 8.26
C ARG A 369 -47.72 -32.60 7.16
N ARG A 370 -48.91 -33.15 6.90
CA ARG A 370 -49.89 -32.60 5.96
C ARG A 370 -50.93 -31.76 6.70
N SER A 371 -51.39 -30.70 6.04
CA SER A 371 -52.53 -29.87 6.48
C SER A 371 -53.34 -29.52 5.24
N ALA A 372 -54.67 -29.55 5.33
CA ALA A 372 -55.55 -29.42 4.17
C ALA A 372 -55.42 -28.09 3.40
N SER A 373 -54.87 -27.05 4.03
CA SER A 373 -54.75 -25.69 3.46
C SER A 373 -53.32 -25.18 3.30
N ARG A 374 -52.29 -26.04 3.40
CA ARG A 374 -50.87 -25.61 3.33
C ARG A 374 -50.02 -26.58 2.49
N ALA A 375 -48.90 -26.06 1.97
CA ALA A 375 -47.85 -26.89 1.37
C ALA A 375 -47.34 -27.94 2.39
N PRO A 376 -46.94 -29.14 1.93
CA PRO A 376 -46.49 -30.20 2.82
C PRO A 376 -45.17 -29.82 3.51
N SER A 377 -45.12 -30.05 4.82
CA SER A 377 -43.89 -29.89 5.61
C SER A 377 -43.27 -31.26 5.88
N PHE A 378 -41.95 -31.33 5.87
CA PHE A 378 -41.17 -32.51 6.20
C PHE A 378 -40.28 -32.17 7.40
N ALA A 379 -40.47 -32.87 8.52
CA ALA A 379 -39.63 -32.74 9.71
C ALA A 379 -38.51 -33.79 9.65
N ILE A 380 -37.27 -33.36 9.82
CA ILE A 380 -36.12 -34.24 9.98
C ILE A 380 -36.14 -34.78 11.40
N VAL A 381 -36.38 -36.09 11.55
CA VAL A 381 -36.37 -36.79 12.84
C VAL A 381 -35.18 -37.75 12.89
N ALA A 382 -34.77 -38.13 14.10
CA ALA A 382 -33.83 -39.24 14.24
C ALA A 382 -34.51 -40.55 13.81
N ASP A 383 -33.76 -41.43 13.14
CA ASP A 383 -34.25 -42.76 12.78
C ASP A 383 -34.56 -43.58 14.05
N SER A 384 -35.84 -43.89 14.28
CA SER A 384 -36.30 -44.63 15.46
C SER A 384 -35.78 -46.07 15.49
N GLY A 385 -35.53 -46.69 14.33
CA GLY A 385 -34.91 -48.02 14.23
C GLY A 385 -33.46 -47.98 14.69
N ARG A 386 -32.66 -47.06 14.13
CA ARG A 386 -31.26 -46.85 14.56
C ARG A 386 -31.14 -46.44 16.02
N VAL A 387 -32.00 -45.55 16.51
CA VAL A 387 -32.00 -45.12 17.92
C VAL A 387 -32.37 -46.28 18.86
N SER A 388 -33.27 -47.18 18.44
CA SER A 388 -33.56 -48.42 19.18
C SER A 388 -32.36 -49.37 19.19
N ALA A 389 -31.75 -49.62 18.03
CA ALA A 389 -30.57 -50.47 17.90
C ALA A 389 -29.39 -49.96 18.76
N LYS A 390 -29.07 -48.66 18.69
CA LYS A 390 -28.02 -48.05 19.54
C LYS A 390 -28.37 -48.03 21.04
N ARG A 391 -29.66 -48.06 21.39
CA ARG A 391 -30.07 -48.24 22.80
C ARG A 391 -29.89 -49.68 23.27
N GLN A 392 -30.07 -50.67 22.41
CA GLN A 392 -29.79 -52.07 22.73
C GLN A 392 -28.27 -52.35 22.77
N GLU A 393 -27.49 -51.77 21.86
CA GLU A 393 -26.01 -51.81 21.90
C GLU A 393 -25.46 -51.28 23.23
N LEU A 394 -25.94 -50.10 23.66
CA LEU A 394 -25.64 -49.52 24.98
C LEU A 394 -26.15 -50.40 26.15
N ALA A 395 -27.32 -51.03 26.01
CA ALA A 395 -27.88 -51.88 27.05
C ALA A 395 -27.02 -53.14 27.28
N SER A 396 -26.62 -53.83 26.22
CA SER A 396 -25.70 -54.97 26.27
C SER A 396 -24.35 -54.58 26.87
N GLY A 397 -23.75 -53.47 26.43
CA GLY A 397 -22.48 -52.98 26.98
C GLY A 397 -22.55 -52.66 28.48
N ILE A 398 -23.69 -52.12 28.96
CA ILE A 398 -23.92 -51.92 30.40
C ILE A 398 -24.05 -53.26 31.14
N ASP A 399 -24.71 -54.27 30.54
CA ASP A 399 -24.86 -55.59 31.15
C ASP A 399 -23.55 -56.39 31.19
N GLU A 400 -22.71 -56.30 30.16
CA GLU A 400 -21.36 -56.86 30.13
C GLU A 400 -20.45 -56.18 31.16
N ALA A 401 -20.53 -54.85 31.30
CA ALA A 401 -19.80 -54.09 32.31
C ALA A 401 -20.26 -54.40 33.75
N ILE A 402 -21.54 -54.68 33.97
CA ILE A 402 -22.06 -55.13 35.27
C ILE A 402 -21.56 -56.54 35.61
N GLN A 403 -21.50 -57.44 34.62
CA GLN A 403 -20.97 -58.79 34.80
C GLN A 403 -19.47 -58.78 35.10
N SER A 404 -18.66 -58.03 34.34
CA SER A 404 -17.20 -57.97 34.53
C SER A 404 -16.78 -57.29 35.84
N THR A 405 -17.56 -56.32 36.34
CA THR A 405 -17.31 -55.68 37.65
C THR A 405 -17.83 -56.47 38.85
N GLY A 406 -18.63 -57.53 38.64
CA GLY A 406 -19.19 -58.39 39.69
C GLY A 406 -20.13 -57.68 40.68
N ARG A 407 -20.57 -56.45 40.40
CA ARG A 407 -21.38 -55.64 41.33
C ARG A 407 -22.88 -55.83 41.03
N PRO A 408 -23.73 -56.11 42.04
CA PRO A 408 -25.17 -56.20 41.81
C PRO A 408 -25.74 -54.84 41.39
N ALA A 409 -26.60 -54.83 40.37
CA ALA A 409 -27.04 -53.60 39.69
C ALA A 409 -27.71 -52.55 40.60
N TRP A 410 -28.29 -52.94 41.73
CA TRP A 410 -28.84 -51.98 42.72
C TRP A 410 -27.75 -51.15 43.41
N LYS A 411 -26.58 -51.75 43.65
CA LYS A 411 -25.41 -51.07 44.24
C LYS A 411 -24.81 -50.10 43.22
N LEU A 412 -24.68 -50.54 41.96
CA LEU A 412 -24.26 -49.66 40.86
C LEU A 412 -25.23 -48.47 40.68
N ALA A 413 -26.55 -48.70 40.71
CA ALA A 413 -27.55 -47.64 40.60
C ALA A 413 -27.37 -46.56 41.67
N ARG A 414 -27.20 -46.97 42.93
CA ARG A 414 -26.90 -46.08 44.06
C ARG A 414 -25.59 -45.32 43.85
N ASP A 415 -24.52 -46.02 43.49
CA ASP A 415 -23.18 -45.44 43.33
C ASP A 415 -23.10 -44.45 42.13
N VAL A 416 -23.96 -44.61 41.11
CA VAL A 416 -24.16 -43.69 39.97
C VAL A 416 -25.14 -42.54 40.27
N GLY A 417 -25.88 -42.63 41.39
CA GLY A 417 -26.86 -41.62 41.80
C GLY A 417 -28.19 -41.69 41.05
N VAL A 418 -28.70 -42.90 40.76
CA VAL A 418 -30.00 -43.14 40.11
C VAL A 418 -30.80 -44.25 40.77
N SER A 419 -32.11 -44.32 40.51
CA SER A 419 -32.95 -45.39 41.08
C SER A 419 -32.60 -46.77 40.47
N PRO A 420 -32.78 -47.88 41.22
CA PRO A 420 -32.65 -49.24 40.67
C PRO A 420 -33.59 -49.51 39.48
N GLY A 421 -34.77 -48.87 39.45
CA GLY A 421 -35.68 -48.90 38.30
C GLY A 421 -35.06 -48.23 37.07
N THR A 422 -34.49 -47.02 37.23
CA THR A 422 -33.78 -46.29 36.16
C THR A 422 -32.65 -47.13 35.56
N MET A 423 -31.81 -47.73 36.41
CA MET A 423 -30.75 -48.66 35.97
C MET A 423 -31.33 -49.87 35.21
N THR A 424 -32.43 -50.45 35.70
CA THR A 424 -33.11 -51.58 35.03
C THR A 424 -33.69 -51.17 33.65
N HIS A 425 -34.16 -49.93 33.49
CA HIS A 425 -34.62 -49.43 32.19
C HIS A 425 -33.48 -49.16 31.20
N TRP A 426 -32.28 -48.80 31.67
CA TRP A 426 -31.09 -48.70 30.83
C TRP A 426 -30.60 -50.08 30.38
N ARG A 427 -30.45 -51.03 31.32
CA ARG A 427 -30.03 -52.42 31.06
C ARG A 427 -30.96 -53.21 30.12
N ARG A 428 -32.24 -52.83 30.04
CA ARG A 428 -33.23 -53.44 29.13
C ARG A 428 -33.39 -52.70 27.79
N GLY A 429 -32.58 -51.67 27.55
CA GLY A 429 -32.71 -50.82 26.37
C GLY A 429 -34.08 -50.14 26.25
N ALA A 430 -34.76 -49.87 27.37
CA ALA A 430 -36.05 -49.16 27.38
C ALA A 430 -35.82 -47.64 27.31
N THR A 431 -34.92 -47.13 28.16
CA THR A 431 -34.45 -45.74 28.16
C THR A 431 -32.92 -45.70 28.07
N ALA A 432 -32.34 -44.51 27.93
CA ALA A 432 -30.89 -44.31 27.97
C ALA A 432 -30.55 -43.14 28.93
N PRO A 433 -29.36 -43.15 29.56
CA PRO A 433 -28.91 -42.05 30.42
C PRO A 433 -28.89 -40.69 29.69
N ASP A 434 -28.89 -39.61 30.47
CA ASP A 434 -28.46 -38.30 30.00
C ASP A 434 -26.93 -38.19 30.02
N GLU A 435 -26.36 -37.09 29.51
CA GLU A 435 -24.91 -36.96 29.32
C GLU A 435 -24.16 -37.02 30.67
N ALA A 436 -24.64 -36.28 31.67
CA ALA A 436 -24.09 -36.33 33.03
C ALA A 436 -24.33 -37.67 33.74
N GLY A 437 -25.46 -38.34 33.51
CA GLY A 437 -25.72 -39.69 34.03
C GLY A 437 -24.85 -40.77 33.39
N PHE A 438 -24.52 -40.61 32.11
CA PHE A 438 -23.60 -41.47 31.37
C PHE A 438 -22.16 -41.28 31.83
N GLU A 439 -21.69 -40.04 32.02
CA GLU A 439 -20.39 -39.77 32.62
C GLU A 439 -20.24 -40.40 34.01
N ARG A 440 -21.27 -40.32 34.86
CA ARG A 440 -21.27 -40.99 36.17
C ARG A 440 -21.25 -42.52 36.01
N LEU A 441 -22.03 -43.07 35.08
CA LEU A 441 -22.06 -44.51 34.80
C LEU A 441 -20.69 -45.04 34.36
N CYS A 442 -20.05 -44.41 33.37
CA CYS A 442 -18.72 -44.75 32.88
C CYS A 442 -17.66 -44.62 33.99
N ARG A 443 -17.72 -43.55 34.80
CA ARG A 443 -16.79 -43.32 35.92
C ARG A 443 -16.90 -44.38 37.02
N VAL A 444 -18.11 -44.82 37.38
CA VAL A 444 -18.32 -45.84 38.42
C VAL A 444 -18.01 -47.25 37.90
N LEU A 445 -18.21 -47.51 36.60
CA LEU A 445 -17.80 -48.74 35.93
C LEU A 445 -16.29 -48.80 35.61
N GLN A 446 -15.58 -47.66 35.65
CA GLN A 446 -14.19 -47.51 35.23
C GLN A 446 -13.95 -47.89 33.76
N ILE A 447 -14.89 -47.52 32.88
CA ILE A 447 -14.86 -47.82 31.44
C ILE A 447 -14.86 -46.52 30.64
N GLU A 448 -14.03 -46.46 29.59
CA GLU A 448 -14.00 -45.33 28.65
C GLU A 448 -15.36 -45.14 27.95
N PRO A 449 -15.92 -43.91 27.88
CA PRO A 449 -17.24 -43.66 27.31
C PRO A 449 -17.43 -44.17 25.87
N ALA A 450 -16.35 -44.20 25.08
CA ALA A 450 -16.36 -44.73 23.71
C ALA A 450 -16.58 -46.25 23.63
N MET A 451 -16.27 -47.01 24.68
CA MET A 451 -16.52 -48.47 24.74
C MET A 451 -18.00 -48.78 25.00
N LEU A 452 -18.68 -47.95 25.80
CA LEU A 452 -20.11 -48.11 26.12
C LEU A 452 -21.03 -47.47 25.08
N ALA A 453 -20.59 -46.41 24.39
CA ALA A 453 -21.31 -45.81 23.28
C ALA A 453 -20.33 -45.18 22.27
N PRO A 454 -19.90 -45.92 21.22
CA PRO A 454 -18.96 -45.42 20.21
C PRO A 454 -19.48 -44.17 19.45
N GLU A 455 -20.80 -44.06 19.26
CA GLU A 455 -21.48 -42.88 18.67
C GLU A 455 -22.00 -41.89 19.73
N GLY A 456 -21.56 -42.02 20.99
CA GLY A 456 -22.02 -41.24 22.14
C GLY A 456 -23.44 -41.62 22.62
N VAL A 457 -23.68 -41.49 23.94
CA VAL A 457 -25.00 -41.83 24.56
C VAL A 457 -26.18 -41.13 23.90
N HIS A 458 -25.96 -39.93 23.36
CA HIS A 458 -26.97 -39.16 22.67
C HIS A 458 -27.52 -39.84 21.40
N SER A 459 -26.87 -40.87 20.86
CA SER A 459 -27.37 -41.71 19.75
C SER A 459 -28.51 -42.65 20.18
N ALA A 460 -28.55 -43.06 21.46
CA ALA A 460 -29.56 -43.95 22.02
C ALA A 460 -30.84 -43.23 22.51
N ARG A 461 -30.88 -41.89 22.49
CA ARG A 461 -31.97 -41.06 23.08
C ARG A 461 -32.83 -40.40 21.99
N HIS A 462 -34.15 -40.58 22.04
CA HIS A 462 -35.07 -39.92 21.08
C HIS A 462 -35.11 -38.39 21.21
N ASN A 463 -34.85 -37.85 22.41
CA ASN A 463 -34.92 -36.41 22.69
C ASN A 463 -33.60 -35.67 22.44
N SER A 464 -32.55 -36.35 21.96
CA SER A 464 -31.31 -35.70 21.54
C SER A 464 -31.47 -34.99 20.19
N PRO A 465 -30.70 -33.92 19.92
CA PRO A 465 -30.56 -33.39 18.57
C PRO A 465 -30.10 -34.50 17.61
N ASN A 466 -30.81 -34.65 16.49
CA ASN A 466 -30.46 -35.64 15.46
C ASN A 466 -29.17 -35.25 14.70
N PRO A 467 -28.54 -36.17 13.94
CA PRO A 467 -27.30 -35.89 13.21
C PRO A 467 -27.30 -34.60 12.37
N VAL A 468 -28.37 -34.32 11.61
CA VAL A 468 -28.50 -33.06 10.83
C VAL A 468 -28.59 -31.85 11.76
N SER A 469 -29.30 -31.95 12.88
CA SER A 469 -29.41 -30.87 13.87
C SER A 469 -28.05 -30.50 14.48
N ARG A 470 -27.22 -31.50 14.83
CA ARG A 470 -25.86 -31.24 15.35
C ARG A 470 -24.93 -30.65 14.28
N TRP A 471 -25.10 -31.06 13.03
CA TRP A 471 -24.39 -30.45 11.90
C TRP A 471 -24.81 -28.98 11.68
N LEU A 472 -26.11 -28.66 11.78
CA LEU A 472 -26.61 -27.27 11.74
C LEU A 472 -26.13 -26.42 12.93
N ILE A 473 -25.94 -27.01 14.13
CA ILE A 473 -25.32 -26.34 15.28
C ILE A 473 -23.86 -25.98 14.93
N ARG A 474 -23.06 -26.94 14.44
CA ARG A 474 -21.67 -26.68 14.01
C ARG A 474 -21.56 -25.66 12.87
N MET A 475 -22.58 -25.55 12.03
CA MET A 475 -22.66 -24.58 10.93
C MET A 475 -23.27 -23.22 11.34
N GLY A 476 -23.63 -23.02 12.62
CA GLY A 476 -24.18 -21.76 13.14
C GLY A 476 -25.62 -21.43 12.68
N LEU A 477 -26.33 -22.42 12.11
CA LEU A 477 -27.68 -22.25 11.53
C LEU A 477 -28.81 -22.70 12.45
N ALA A 478 -28.53 -23.53 13.46
CA ALA A 478 -29.55 -23.96 14.42
C ALA A 478 -30.11 -22.76 15.22
N GLY A 479 -31.42 -22.76 15.47
CA GLY A 479 -32.11 -21.69 16.19
C GLY A 479 -32.35 -20.40 15.38
N LYS A 480 -31.83 -20.28 14.15
CA LYS A 480 -31.94 -19.06 13.35
C LYS A 480 -33.32 -18.91 12.70
N GLY A 481 -33.95 -17.74 12.89
CA GLY A 481 -35.12 -17.33 12.12
C GLY A 481 -34.73 -16.94 10.70
N ALA A 482 -35.71 -16.80 9.80
CA ALA A 482 -35.44 -16.49 8.38
C ALA A 482 -34.81 -15.10 8.15
N GLY A 483 -34.81 -14.20 9.15
CA GLY A 483 -34.06 -12.94 9.12
C GLY A 483 -32.59 -13.08 9.56
N ASP A 484 -32.25 -14.14 10.29
CA ASP A 484 -30.95 -14.36 10.94
C ASP A 484 -30.09 -15.41 10.21
N LYS A 485 -30.60 -15.97 9.10
CA LYS A 485 -29.87 -16.92 8.27
C LYS A 485 -28.77 -16.21 7.49
N GLN A 486 -27.63 -16.88 7.37
CA GLN A 486 -26.49 -16.45 6.55
C GLN A 486 -25.87 -17.68 5.89
N ILE A 487 -24.99 -17.48 4.91
CA ILE A 487 -24.22 -18.56 4.31
C ILE A 487 -23.08 -18.96 5.27
N PRO A 488 -22.95 -20.23 5.69
CA PRO A 488 -21.84 -20.67 6.55
C PRO A 488 -20.49 -20.61 5.85
N ALA A 489 -19.42 -20.34 6.62
CA ALA A 489 -18.07 -20.14 6.09
C ALA A 489 -17.57 -21.25 5.13
N PRO A 490 -17.77 -22.57 5.37
CA PRO A 490 -17.32 -23.63 4.45
C PRO A 490 -17.95 -23.53 3.04
N VAL A 491 -19.14 -22.94 2.91
CA VAL A 491 -19.81 -22.81 1.60
C VAL A 491 -19.00 -21.89 0.67
N PHE A 492 -18.30 -20.88 1.18
CA PHE A 492 -17.47 -19.98 0.37
C PHE A 492 -16.20 -20.65 -0.17
N ARG A 493 -15.73 -21.72 0.48
CA ARG A 493 -14.57 -22.52 0.08
C ARG A 493 -14.91 -23.74 -0.80
N LEU A 494 -16.19 -23.93 -1.15
CA LEU A 494 -16.59 -25.02 -2.04
C LEU A 494 -15.92 -24.89 -3.42
N PRO A 495 -15.46 -26.01 -4.02
CA PRO A 495 -15.11 -26.08 -5.42
C PRO A 495 -16.22 -25.56 -6.33
N ARG A 496 -15.86 -24.90 -7.43
CA ARG A 496 -16.79 -24.29 -8.42
C ARG A 496 -18.02 -25.16 -8.75
N PRO A 497 -17.92 -26.48 -9.00
CA PRO A 497 -19.10 -27.32 -9.27
C PRO A 497 -20.06 -27.46 -8.07
N GLN A 498 -19.52 -27.59 -6.85
CA GLN A 498 -20.32 -27.69 -5.63
C GLN A 498 -20.92 -26.34 -5.23
N LEU A 499 -20.22 -25.23 -5.46
CA LEU A 499 -20.77 -23.89 -5.26
C LEU A 499 -21.92 -23.60 -6.23
N ALA A 500 -21.79 -24.03 -7.49
CA ALA A 500 -22.87 -23.97 -8.47
C ALA A 500 -24.05 -24.88 -8.06
N GLN A 501 -23.76 -26.04 -7.48
CA GLN A 501 -24.78 -26.92 -6.93
C GLN A 501 -25.53 -26.28 -5.75
N PHE A 502 -24.83 -25.66 -4.80
CA PHE A 502 -25.44 -24.93 -3.68
C PHE A 502 -26.42 -23.87 -4.20
N LEU A 503 -25.97 -22.97 -5.09
CA LEU A 503 -26.82 -21.94 -5.67
C LEU A 503 -28.02 -22.52 -6.45
N ARG A 504 -27.82 -23.60 -7.22
CA ARG A 504 -28.88 -24.30 -8.00
C ARG A 504 -30.03 -24.82 -7.12
N HIS A 505 -29.72 -25.27 -5.91
CA HIS A 505 -30.72 -25.80 -4.96
C HIS A 505 -31.29 -24.68 -4.08
N LEU A 506 -30.52 -23.62 -3.79
CA LEU A 506 -31.02 -22.44 -3.08
C LEU A 506 -32.05 -21.68 -3.93
N PHE A 507 -31.77 -21.44 -5.22
CA PHE A 507 -32.75 -20.88 -6.16
C PHE A 507 -33.98 -21.79 -6.39
N ALA A 508 -33.91 -23.07 -6.04
CA ALA A 508 -35.06 -23.97 -6.12
C ALA A 508 -36.14 -23.64 -5.06
N THR A 509 -35.74 -23.00 -3.95
CA THR A 509 -36.65 -22.41 -2.94
C THR A 509 -37.16 -21.04 -3.40
N ASP A 510 -36.64 -19.93 -2.88
CA ASP A 510 -37.11 -18.56 -3.12
C ASP A 510 -36.67 -17.94 -4.47
N GLY A 511 -36.02 -18.71 -5.36
CA GLY A 511 -35.61 -18.24 -6.69
C GLY A 511 -36.71 -18.33 -7.76
N TRP A 512 -36.66 -17.49 -8.80
CA TRP A 512 -37.60 -17.55 -9.92
C TRP A 512 -36.93 -17.32 -11.28
N ALA A 513 -37.63 -17.76 -12.33
CA ALA A 513 -37.32 -17.52 -13.72
C ALA A 513 -38.61 -17.10 -14.45
N THR A 514 -38.65 -15.87 -14.98
CA THR A 514 -39.85 -15.35 -15.63
C THR A 514 -39.52 -14.52 -16.87
N VAL A 515 -40.54 -14.31 -17.69
CA VAL A 515 -40.54 -13.32 -18.76
C VAL A 515 -41.64 -12.32 -18.40
N LEU A 516 -41.27 -11.05 -18.25
CA LEU A 516 -42.20 -9.97 -17.90
C LEU A 516 -43.17 -9.69 -19.05
N THR A 517 -44.25 -8.97 -18.77
CA THR A 517 -45.22 -8.51 -19.80
C THR A 517 -44.57 -7.64 -20.89
N SER A 518 -43.44 -6.98 -20.60
CA SER A 518 -42.58 -6.30 -21.58
C SER A 518 -41.76 -7.24 -22.50
N GLY A 519 -41.96 -8.55 -22.36
CA GLY A 519 -41.14 -9.60 -22.99
C GLY A 519 -39.72 -9.67 -22.45
N GLN A 520 -39.38 -9.00 -21.34
CA GLN A 520 -38.03 -9.01 -20.79
C GLN A 520 -37.79 -10.29 -19.95
N PRO A 521 -36.75 -11.09 -20.25
CA PRO A 521 -36.34 -12.19 -19.39
C PRO A 521 -35.75 -11.66 -18.07
N GLN A 522 -36.10 -12.32 -16.96
CA GLN A 522 -35.60 -12.00 -15.63
C GLN A 522 -35.46 -13.29 -14.80
N LEU A 523 -34.31 -13.45 -14.15
CA LEU A 523 -34.15 -14.36 -13.01
C LEU A 523 -34.08 -13.53 -11.72
N GLY A 524 -34.32 -14.17 -10.59
CA GLY A 524 -34.11 -13.54 -9.29
C GLY A 524 -34.23 -14.49 -8.11
N TYR A 525 -33.98 -13.95 -6.92
CA TYR A 525 -34.05 -14.62 -5.62
C TYR A 525 -34.48 -13.60 -4.57
N SER A 526 -35.28 -14.02 -3.58
CA SER A 526 -35.71 -13.14 -2.48
C SER A 526 -35.38 -13.73 -1.11
N SER A 527 -34.93 -12.88 -0.19
CA SER A 527 -34.86 -13.22 1.24
C SER A 527 -35.46 -12.10 2.08
N ILE A 528 -35.71 -12.35 3.36
CA ILE A 528 -35.95 -11.27 4.35
C ILE A 528 -34.65 -10.85 5.06
N CYS A 529 -33.60 -11.66 5.00
CA CYS A 529 -32.27 -11.31 5.50
C CYS A 529 -31.47 -10.54 4.46
N GLU A 530 -30.96 -9.36 4.81
CA GLU A 530 -30.08 -8.58 3.93
C GLU A 530 -28.73 -9.29 3.70
N ARG A 531 -28.10 -9.80 4.78
CA ARG A 531 -26.78 -10.44 4.69
C ARG A 531 -26.80 -11.65 3.77
N LEU A 532 -27.82 -12.52 3.88
CA LEU A 532 -27.99 -13.65 2.97
C LEU A 532 -28.13 -13.19 1.50
N ALA A 533 -28.93 -12.15 1.24
CA ALA A 533 -29.09 -11.63 -0.12
C ALA A 533 -27.79 -11.00 -0.68
N ARG A 534 -27.00 -10.32 0.16
CA ARG A 534 -25.65 -9.83 -0.18
C ARG A 534 -24.70 -10.98 -0.49
N GLN A 535 -24.64 -11.99 0.37
CA GLN A 535 -23.79 -13.16 0.20
C GLN A 535 -24.17 -13.97 -1.05
N VAL A 536 -25.46 -14.12 -1.38
CA VAL A 536 -25.88 -14.74 -2.65
C VAL A 536 -25.46 -13.89 -3.85
N SER A 537 -25.59 -12.57 -3.80
CA SER A 537 -25.08 -11.66 -4.86
C SER A 537 -23.56 -11.80 -5.05
N HIS A 538 -22.81 -11.92 -3.95
CA HIS A 538 -21.37 -12.16 -3.97
C HIS A 538 -21.02 -13.53 -4.58
N LEU A 539 -21.72 -14.61 -4.21
CA LEU A 539 -21.51 -15.92 -4.81
C LEU A 539 -21.83 -15.93 -6.32
N LEU A 540 -22.83 -15.17 -6.77
CA LEU A 540 -23.13 -14.97 -8.19
C LEU A 540 -22.00 -14.22 -8.93
N LEU A 541 -21.41 -13.21 -8.30
CA LEU A 541 -20.28 -12.45 -8.84
C LEU A 541 -19.05 -13.33 -9.11
N ARG A 542 -18.84 -14.41 -8.33
CA ARG A 542 -17.76 -15.39 -8.57
C ARG A 542 -17.91 -16.16 -9.88
N PHE A 543 -19.15 -16.36 -10.36
CA PHE A 543 -19.43 -16.91 -11.68
C PHE A 543 -19.44 -15.84 -12.79
N GLY A 544 -19.22 -14.55 -12.47
CA GLY A 544 -19.40 -13.44 -13.40
C GLY A 544 -20.87 -13.12 -13.70
N VAL A 545 -21.79 -13.50 -12.81
CA VAL A 545 -23.22 -13.21 -12.92
C VAL A 545 -23.53 -11.92 -12.16
N ILE A 546 -23.78 -10.84 -12.92
CA ILE A 546 -24.08 -9.52 -12.36
C ILE A 546 -25.55 -9.47 -11.93
N SER A 547 -25.80 -9.09 -10.68
CA SER A 547 -27.16 -8.94 -10.12
C SER A 547 -27.34 -7.61 -9.38
N LYS A 548 -28.55 -7.04 -9.41
CA LYS A 548 -28.92 -5.87 -8.60
C LYS A 548 -29.74 -6.32 -7.39
N LEU A 549 -29.23 -6.04 -6.19
CA LEU A 549 -29.98 -6.13 -4.94
C LEU A 549 -30.93 -4.92 -4.79
N ARG A 550 -32.15 -5.15 -4.29
CA ARG A 550 -33.14 -4.11 -3.96
C ARG A 550 -33.94 -4.47 -2.72
N LEU A 551 -34.35 -3.47 -1.96
CA LEU A 551 -35.44 -3.61 -1.00
C LEU A 551 -36.80 -3.51 -1.72
N ARG A 552 -37.72 -4.42 -1.37
CA ARG A 552 -39.10 -4.49 -1.89
C ARG A 552 -40.08 -4.66 -0.73
N TRP A 553 -41.28 -4.13 -0.89
CA TRP A 553 -42.39 -4.36 0.04
C TRP A 553 -43.34 -5.40 -0.53
N VAL A 554 -43.37 -6.59 0.09
CA VAL A 554 -44.20 -7.72 -0.33
C VAL A 554 -45.40 -7.84 0.61
N LEU A 555 -46.61 -8.01 0.05
CA LEU A 555 -47.80 -8.26 0.85
C LEU A 555 -47.80 -9.71 1.36
N TYR A 556 -47.78 -9.89 2.68
CA TYR A 556 -47.82 -11.20 3.32
C TYR A 556 -48.94 -11.30 4.35
N LYS A 557 -49.89 -12.21 4.11
CA LYS A 557 -51.14 -12.47 4.84
C LYS A 557 -52.12 -11.29 4.89
N ASN A 558 -51.69 -10.14 5.39
CA ASN A 558 -52.36 -8.83 5.32
C ASN A 558 -51.38 -7.65 5.59
N SER A 559 -50.14 -7.90 6.00
CA SER A 559 -49.11 -6.89 6.25
C SER A 559 -48.16 -6.75 5.06
N ARG A 560 -47.81 -5.53 4.64
CA ARG A 560 -46.61 -5.33 3.81
C ARG A 560 -45.36 -5.57 4.66
N ARG A 561 -44.41 -6.36 4.16
CA ARG A 561 -43.14 -6.67 4.83
C ARG A 561 -41.97 -6.35 3.90
N PRO A 562 -40.82 -5.87 4.45
CA PRO A 562 -39.61 -5.72 3.67
C PRO A 562 -39.07 -7.10 3.25
N SER A 563 -38.57 -7.18 2.02
CA SER A 563 -37.82 -8.32 1.49
C SER A 563 -36.75 -7.81 0.52
N TRP A 564 -35.57 -8.41 0.61
CA TRP A 564 -34.42 -8.16 -0.23
C TRP A 564 -34.49 -9.04 -1.48
N GLN A 565 -34.69 -8.41 -2.63
CA GLN A 565 -34.82 -9.03 -3.95
C GLN A 565 -33.54 -8.83 -4.76
N ILE A 566 -32.97 -9.95 -5.22
CA ILE A 566 -31.90 -10.01 -6.20
C ILE A 566 -32.53 -10.08 -7.60
N ASP A 567 -32.23 -9.12 -8.46
CA ASP A 567 -32.63 -9.08 -9.87
C ASP A 567 -31.44 -9.43 -10.77
N ILE A 568 -31.57 -10.47 -11.60
CA ILE A 568 -30.64 -10.79 -12.69
C ILE A 568 -31.37 -10.51 -14.02
N THR A 569 -31.02 -9.39 -14.66
CA THR A 569 -31.68 -8.89 -15.89
C THR A 569 -30.73 -8.73 -17.08
N ASP A 570 -29.42 -8.86 -16.89
CA ASP A 570 -28.44 -8.83 -17.98
C ASP A 570 -28.46 -10.14 -18.77
N ALA A 571 -28.43 -10.06 -20.10
CA ALA A 571 -28.50 -11.21 -20.98
C ALA A 571 -27.31 -12.17 -20.78
N ASN A 572 -26.09 -11.64 -20.62
CA ASN A 572 -24.89 -12.47 -20.44
C ASN A 572 -24.93 -13.17 -19.07
N SER A 573 -25.26 -12.42 -18.02
CA SER A 573 -25.41 -12.91 -16.65
C SER A 573 -26.50 -13.99 -16.54
N ILE A 574 -27.63 -13.84 -17.24
CA ILE A 574 -28.65 -14.89 -17.32
C ILE A 574 -28.13 -16.11 -18.11
N GLN A 575 -27.42 -15.94 -19.24
CA GLN A 575 -26.84 -17.06 -19.98
C GLN A 575 -25.82 -17.85 -19.14
N THR A 576 -24.88 -17.15 -18.48
CA THR A 576 -23.90 -17.74 -17.57
C THR A 576 -24.57 -18.44 -16.40
N PHE A 577 -25.57 -17.81 -15.78
CA PHE A 577 -26.36 -18.46 -14.72
C PHE A 577 -27.03 -19.73 -15.23
N ILE A 578 -27.68 -19.72 -16.41
CA ILE A 578 -28.37 -20.90 -16.96
C ILE A 578 -27.40 -22.02 -17.31
N LYS A 579 -26.19 -21.69 -17.81
CA LYS A 579 -25.15 -22.65 -18.18
C LYS A 579 -24.48 -23.29 -16.97
N GLU A 580 -24.05 -22.50 -16.00
CA GLU A 580 -23.23 -22.96 -14.87
C GLU A 580 -24.10 -23.41 -13.68
N VAL A 581 -25.11 -22.61 -13.32
CA VAL A 581 -25.91 -22.76 -12.10
C VAL A 581 -27.27 -23.40 -12.39
N GLY A 582 -28.17 -22.71 -13.07
CA GLY A 582 -29.55 -23.15 -13.32
C GLY A 582 -30.42 -23.17 -12.06
N ILE A 583 -31.65 -23.68 -12.18
CA ILE A 583 -32.57 -23.79 -11.03
C ILE A 583 -33.17 -25.19 -10.96
N PHE A 584 -32.94 -25.90 -9.84
CA PHE A 584 -33.53 -27.23 -9.63
C PHE A 584 -35.06 -27.15 -9.52
N GLY A 585 -35.75 -28.20 -9.96
CA GLY A 585 -37.23 -28.28 -9.96
C GLY A 585 -37.97 -27.30 -10.90
N LYS A 586 -37.31 -26.29 -11.50
CA LYS A 586 -37.94 -25.20 -12.28
C LYS A 586 -37.51 -25.15 -13.76
N LYS A 587 -37.05 -26.30 -14.31
CA LYS A 587 -36.50 -26.45 -15.69
C LYS A 587 -37.33 -25.76 -16.79
N ALA A 588 -38.65 -25.94 -16.81
CA ALA A 588 -39.52 -25.37 -17.85
C ALA A 588 -39.53 -23.82 -17.85
N ALA A 589 -39.49 -23.19 -16.67
CA ALA A 589 -39.44 -21.74 -16.54
C ALA A 589 -38.09 -21.18 -17.02
N VAL A 590 -36.99 -21.88 -16.68
CA VAL A 590 -35.64 -21.55 -17.17
C VAL A 590 -35.56 -21.72 -18.70
N ALA A 591 -36.12 -22.79 -19.27
CA ALA A 591 -36.16 -23.01 -20.72
C ALA A 591 -37.04 -22.00 -21.48
N ARG A 592 -38.05 -21.41 -20.83
CA ARG A 592 -38.82 -20.27 -21.37
C ARG A 592 -37.96 -19.00 -21.42
N VAL A 593 -37.19 -18.72 -20.36
CA VAL A 593 -36.23 -17.60 -20.32
C VAL A 593 -35.12 -17.76 -21.35
N ALA A 594 -34.54 -18.96 -21.49
CA ALA A 594 -33.50 -19.24 -22.48
C ALA A 594 -33.98 -19.03 -23.93
N ARG A 595 -35.18 -19.53 -24.28
CA ARG A 595 -35.77 -19.29 -25.61
C ARG A 595 -36.06 -17.80 -25.87
N CYS A 596 -36.49 -17.07 -24.84
CA CYS A 596 -36.74 -15.61 -24.94
C CYS A 596 -35.45 -14.79 -25.14
N LEU A 597 -34.30 -15.29 -24.67
CA LEU A 597 -32.99 -14.68 -24.95
C LEU A 597 -32.52 -14.94 -26.39
N LEU A 598 -32.79 -16.12 -26.94
CA LEU A 598 -32.41 -16.46 -28.32
C LEU A 598 -33.22 -15.67 -29.36
N SER A 599 -34.48 -15.35 -29.07
CA SER A 599 -35.36 -14.62 -30.00
C SER A 599 -35.31 -13.09 -29.90
N ARG A 600 -34.51 -12.52 -28.99
CA ARG A 600 -34.36 -11.06 -28.83
C ARG A 600 -32.93 -10.57 -29.12
N ARG A 601 -32.84 -9.45 -29.83
CA ARG A 601 -31.60 -8.66 -29.96
C ARG A 601 -31.18 -8.21 -28.56
N VAL A 602 -29.97 -8.57 -28.14
CA VAL A 602 -29.44 -8.26 -26.80
C VAL A 602 -29.48 -6.75 -26.54
N GLN A 603 -30.04 -6.34 -25.40
CA GLN A 603 -30.06 -4.94 -24.99
C GLN A 603 -28.64 -4.44 -24.68
N THR A 604 -28.16 -3.46 -25.45
CA THR A 604 -26.81 -2.89 -25.32
C THR A 604 -26.63 -1.94 -24.14
N ASN A 605 -27.67 -1.73 -23.33
CA ASN A 605 -27.75 -0.66 -22.32
C ASN A 605 -27.42 -1.14 -20.89
N VAL A 606 -26.64 -2.20 -20.77
CA VAL A 606 -26.17 -2.79 -19.50
C VAL A 606 -24.65 -2.98 -19.60
N ASP A 607 -23.93 -2.90 -18.46
CA ASP A 607 -22.45 -2.93 -18.43
C ASP A 607 -21.85 -1.84 -19.34
N LEU A 608 -22.32 -0.61 -19.10
CA LEU A 608 -22.03 0.59 -19.89
C LEU A 608 -20.81 1.34 -19.36
N ILE A 609 -19.80 1.52 -20.20
CA ILE A 609 -18.69 2.44 -19.99
C ILE A 609 -19.24 3.88 -19.97
N PRO A 610 -18.99 4.70 -18.93
CA PRO A 610 -19.66 5.98 -18.76
C PRO A 610 -19.33 7.01 -19.85
N ALA A 611 -20.25 7.95 -20.09
CA ALA A 611 -20.21 8.83 -21.26
C ALA A 611 -18.99 9.79 -21.36
N ALA A 612 -18.20 9.96 -20.29
CA ALA A 612 -16.92 10.66 -20.32
C ALA A 612 -15.97 10.11 -21.41
N ILE A 613 -16.04 8.79 -21.68
CA ILE A 613 -15.25 8.08 -22.70
C ILE A 613 -15.36 8.68 -24.11
N TRP A 614 -16.44 9.42 -24.42
CA TRP A 614 -16.58 10.07 -25.72
C TRP A 614 -15.51 11.13 -25.98
N LYS A 615 -14.92 11.74 -24.95
CA LYS A 615 -13.77 12.65 -25.11
C LYS A 615 -12.55 11.89 -25.66
N GLU A 616 -12.21 10.75 -25.08
CA GLU A 616 -11.11 9.89 -25.56
C GLU A 616 -11.37 9.40 -26.99
N ILE A 617 -12.60 8.99 -27.31
CA ILE A 617 -12.97 8.54 -28.66
C ILE A 617 -12.94 9.69 -29.67
N GLU A 618 -13.36 10.89 -29.30
CA GLU A 618 -13.35 12.06 -30.18
C GLU A 618 -11.92 12.48 -30.56
N GLN A 619 -11.01 12.47 -29.58
CA GLN A 619 -9.59 12.73 -29.78
C GLN A 619 -8.95 11.63 -30.66
N ALA A 620 -9.18 10.34 -30.35
CA ALA A 620 -8.64 9.23 -31.13
C ALA A 620 -9.21 9.14 -32.57
N LYS A 621 -10.43 9.65 -32.80
CA LYS A 621 -11.06 9.77 -34.12
C LYS A 621 -10.39 10.84 -35.00
N GLY A 622 -9.78 11.87 -34.42
CA GLY A 622 -9.19 12.98 -35.15
C GLY A 622 -10.18 13.61 -36.15
N SER A 623 -9.71 13.81 -37.39
CA SER A 623 -10.48 14.42 -38.49
C SER A 623 -11.61 13.57 -39.07
N MET A 624 -11.69 12.26 -38.80
CA MET A 624 -12.80 11.44 -39.28
C MET A 624 -14.14 11.95 -38.73
N THR A 625 -15.20 11.87 -39.54
CA THR A 625 -16.56 12.17 -39.05
C THR A 625 -17.08 11.04 -38.15
N TRP A 626 -18.01 11.37 -37.25
CA TRP A 626 -18.69 10.38 -36.41
C TRP A 626 -19.41 9.29 -37.24
N SER A 627 -19.94 9.68 -38.40
CA SER A 627 -20.59 8.79 -39.37
C SER A 627 -19.60 7.81 -40.02
N GLU A 628 -18.39 8.26 -40.33
CA GLU A 628 -17.35 7.40 -40.90
C GLU A 628 -16.78 6.42 -39.88
N LEU A 629 -16.61 6.85 -38.62
CA LEU A 629 -16.23 5.96 -37.53
C LEU A 629 -17.29 4.88 -37.31
N ALA A 630 -18.57 5.25 -37.27
CA ALA A 630 -19.68 4.29 -37.16
C ALA A 630 -19.71 3.30 -38.34
N ARG A 631 -19.53 3.79 -39.56
CA ARG A 631 -19.44 2.99 -40.81
C ARG A 631 -18.27 2.00 -40.75
N LYS A 632 -17.04 2.47 -40.49
CA LYS A 632 -15.84 1.61 -40.37
C LYS A 632 -16.00 0.56 -39.26
N ALA A 633 -16.62 0.91 -38.13
CA ALA A 633 -16.87 0.03 -36.99
C ALA A 633 -18.06 -0.94 -37.18
N GLY A 634 -18.75 -0.92 -38.34
CA GLY A 634 -19.91 -1.76 -38.61
C GLY A 634 -21.07 -1.53 -37.64
N VAL A 635 -21.23 -0.30 -37.13
CA VAL A 635 -22.32 0.12 -36.24
C VAL A 635 -23.45 0.70 -37.10
N ALA A 636 -24.68 0.25 -36.85
CA ALA A 636 -25.81 0.51 -37.75
C ALA A 636 -26.45 1.90 -37.64
N ASP A 637 -26.20 2.63 -36.54
CA ASP A 637 -26.59 4.04 -36.42
C ASP A 637 -25.53 4.93 -37.08
N SER A 638 -25.92 5.74 -38.06
CA SER A 638 -25.04 6.70 -38.73
C SER A 638 -24.63 7.88 -37.84
N ASN A 639 -25.31 8.10 -36.72
CA ASN A 639 -24.91 9.07 -35.69
C ASN A 639 -24.91 8.37 -34.31
N PRO A 640 -23.74 8.12 -33.70
CA PRO A 640 -23.65 7.39 -32.44
C PRO A 640 -24.12 8.16 -31.19
N HIS A 641 -24.61 9.40 -31.34
CA HIS A 641 -24.99 10.31 -30.26
C HIS A 641 -23.87 10.51 -29.20
N PRO A 642 -22.70 11.03 -29.60
CA PRO A 642 -21.56 11.21 -28.72
C PRO A 642 -21.90 12.13 -27.54
N HIS A 643 -21.17 11.96 -26.44
CA HIS A 643 -21.30 12.63 -25.12
C HIS A 643 -22.65 12.43 -24.39
N ARG A 644 -23.76 12.13 -25.08
CA ARG A 644 -25.10 11.98 -24.47
C ARG A 644 -25.45 10.56 -24.00
N ARG A 645 -24.85 9.50 -24.57
CA ARG A 645 -25.12 8.10 -24.20
C ARG A 645 -23.86 7.44 -23.61
N ALA A 646 -24.02 6.56 -22.61
CA ALA A 646 -22.93 5.69 -22.17
C ALA A 646 -22.78 4.49 -23.12
N LEU A 647 -21.57 3.96 -23.31
CA LEU A 647 -21.26 2.96 -24.35
C LEU A 647 -21.20 1.52 -23.84
N GLY A 648 -21.88 0.61 -24.52
CA GLY A 648 -21.73 -0.83 -24.29
C GLY A 648 -20.40 -1.34 -24.84
N ARG A 649 -19.71 -2.22 -24.09
CA ARG A 649 -18.36 -2.71 -24.42
C ARG A 649 -18.18 -3.14 -25.86
N ARG A 650 -19.15 -3.85 -26.47
CA ARG A 650 -19.07 -4.31 -27.87
C ARG A 650 -18.92 -3.18 -28.89
N HIS A 651 -19.51 -2.01 -28.63
CA HIS A 651 -19.30 -0.82 -29.48
C HIS A 651 -17.95 -0.18 -29.18
N LEU A 652 -17.53 -0.10 -27.90
CA LEU A 652 -16.22 0.41 -27.53
C LEU A 652 -15.08 -0.44 -28.12
N THR A 653 -15.19 -1.78 -28.12
CA THR A 653 -14.22 -2.67 -28.79
C THR A 653 -14.10 -2.34 -30.26
N ARG A 654 -15.23 -2.26 -30.99
CA ARG A 654 -15.22 -1.95 -32.43
C ARG A 654 -14.66 -0.56 -32.75
N PHE A 655 -14.89 0.43 -31.90
CA PHE A 655 -14.25 1.73 -32.03
C PHE A 655 -12.75 1.67 -31.69
N ALA A 656 -12.36 0.92 -30.66
CA ALA A 656 -10.95 0.70 -30.31
C ALA A 656 -10.17 -0.02 -31.42
N ASP A 657 -10.77 -1.02 -32.06
CA ASP A 657 -10.18 -1.79 -33.15
C ASP A 657 -10.02 -0.92 -34.43
N VAL A 658 -10.94 0.01 -34.69
CA VAL A 658 -10.91 0.94 -35.85
C VAL A 658 -10.05 2.18 -35.63
N LEU A 659 -9.86 2.59 -34.38
CA LEU A 659 -9.02 3.73 -33.98
C LEU A 659 -7.63 3.27 -33.47
N GLU A 660 -7.35 1.97 -33.54
CA GLU A 660 -6.14 1.29 -33.04
C GLU A 660 -5.78 1.65 -31.57
N CYS A 661 -6.75 2.15 -30.81
CA CYS A 661 -6.50 2.79 -29.53
C CYS A 661 -6.44 1.77 -28.39
N HIS A 662 -5.22 1.47 -27.95
CA HIS A 662 -4.93 0.55 -26.85
C HIS A 662 -5.76 0.84 -25.59
N ARG A 663 -5.93 2.13 -25.23
CA ARG A 663 -6.68 2.54 -24.03
C ARG A 663 -8.18 2.19 -24.10
N LEU A 664 -8.82 2.43 -25.24
CA LEU A 664 -10.23 2.06 -25.46
C LEU A 664 -10.39 0.52 -25.47
N SER A 665 -9.40 -0.21 -26.01
CA SER A 665 -9.39 -1.68 -26.05
C SER A 665 -9.25 -2.28 -24.64
N MET A 666 -8.33 -1.75 -23.83
CA MET A 666 -8.16 -2.06 -22.41
C MET A 666 -9.45 -1.81 -21.62
N LEU A 667 -10.04 -0.61 -21.75
CA LEU A 667 -11.31 -0.27 -21.08
C LEU A 667 -12.46 -1.20 -21.49
N ALA A 668 -12.58 -1.57 -22.77
CA ALA A 668 -13.59 -2.52 -23.22
C ALA A 668 -13.37 -3.92 -22.64
N ARG A 669 -12.12 -4.39 -22.59
CA ARG A 669 -11.71 -5.74 -22.15
C ARG A 669 -11.55 -5.88 -20.62
N SER A 670 -11.65 -4.78 -19.87
CA SER A 670 -11.47 -4.70 -18.40
C SER A 670 -12.42 -5.59 -17.57
N ASP A 671 -11.97 -5.94 -16.37
CA ASP A 671 -12.75 -6.71 -15.37
C ASP A 671 -13.53 -5.80 -14.41
N VAL A 672 -13.56 -4.50 -14.68
CA VAL A 672 -14.25 -3.46 -13.88
C VAL A 672 -15.62 -3.15 -14.47
N TYR A 673 -16.68 -3.25 -13.66
CA TYR A 673 -18.00 -2.71 -13.96
C TYR A 673 -18.13 -1.28 -13.40
N TRP A 674 -18.74 -0.37 -14.14
CA TRP A 674 -18.92 1.03 -13.75
C TRP A 674 -20.30 1.27 -13.14
N ASP A 675 -20.41 0.98 -11.85
CA ASP A 675 -21.67 1.04 -11.11
C ASP A 675 -21.96 2.44 -10.56
N ARG A 676 -23.25 2.82 -10.52
CA ARG A 676 -23.66 4.15 -10.06
C ARG A 676 -23.74 4.19 -8.53
N VAL A 677 -23.25 5.23 -7.88
CA VAL A 677 -23.52 5.46 -6.45
C VAL A 677 -25.01 5.83 -6.30
N GLU A 678 -25.75 5.12 -5.45
CA GLU A 678 -27.17 5.38 -5.16
C GLU A 678 -27.39 6.11 -3.82
N SER A 679 -26.48 5.99 -2.83
CA SER A 679 -26.44 6.89 -1.66
C SER A 679 -25.07 6.93 -0.95
N ILE A 680 -24.79 8.02 -0.21
CA ILE A 680 -23.65 8.13 0.73
C ILE A 680 -24.16 8.63 2.08
N ILE A 681 -24.06 7.82 3.14
CA ILE A 681 -24.72 8.08 4.43
C ILE A 681 -23.72 7.94 5.59
N PRO A 682 -23.66 8.87 6.58
CA PRO A 682 -22.83 8.70 7.76
C PRO A 682 -23.22 7.45 8.57
N ALA A 683 -22.25 6.58 8.84
CA ALA A 683 -22.44 5.31 9.57
C ALA A 683 -21.86 5.34 11.01
N GLY A 684 -21.54 6.54 11.52
CA GLY A 684 -21.01 6.76 12.86
C GLY A 684 -19.51 6.47 12.99
N ARG A 685 -19.00 6.34 14.22
CA ARG A 685 -17.58 6.02 14.47
C ARG A 685 -17.39 4.50 14.64
N LYS A 686 -16.79 3.84 13.65
CA LYS A 686 -16.39 2.42 13.71
C LYS A 686 -14.89 2.26 13.88
N GLN A 687 -14.48 1.07 14.32
CA GLN A 687 -13.08 0.63 14.23
C GLN A 687 -12.69 0.51 12.74
N VAL A 688 -11.49 0.95 12.36
CA VAL A 688 -11.03 0.98 10.96
C VAL A 688 -9.62 0.41 10.75
N TYR A 689 -9.40 -0.11 9.54
CA TYR A 689 -8.16 -0.73 9.08
C TYR A 689 -7.76 -0.25 7.67
N ASP A 690 -6.47 -0.33 7.33
CA ASP A 690 -5.93 -0.14 5.96
C ASP A 690 -4.93 -1.27 5.63
N LEU A 691 -4.78 -1.58 4.34
CA LEU A 691 -3.85 -2.57 3.81
C LEU A 691 -2.93 -1.92 2.78
N THR A 692 -1.61 -1.94 3.04
CA THR A 692 -0.64 -1.51 2.04
C THR A 692 -0.37 -2.67 1.09
N ILE A 693 -0.66 -2.49 -0.20
CA ILE A 693 -0.38 -3.47 -1.26
C ILE A 693 0.77 -2.92 -2.11
N PRO A 694 1.85 -3.70 -2.34
CA PRO A 694 2.95 -3.26 -3.21
C PRO A 694 2.50 -3.15 -4.68
N GLU A 695 3.25 -2.36 -5.46
CA GLU A 695 3.10 -2.07 -6.91
C GLU A 695 1.78 -1.38 -7.32
N THR A 696 0.65 -1.96 -6.92
CA THR A 696 -0.70 -1.56 -7.30
C THR A 696 -1.29 -0.51 -6.36
N HIS A 697 -0.79 -0.44 -5.12
CA HIS A 697 -1.26 0.44 -4.03
C HIS A 697 -2.78 0.42 -3.80
N ASN A 698 -3.47 -0.64 -4.23
CA ASN A 698 -4.93 -0.79 -4.14
C ASN A 698 -5.39 -2.22 -3.85
N PHE A 699 -6.59 -2.37 -3.30
CA PHE A 699 -7.22 -3.67 -3.04
C PHE A 699 -8.75 -3.65 -3.22
N ILE A 700 -9.37 -4.83 -3.11
CA ILE A 700 -10.82 -5.05 -3.20
C ILE A 700 -11.40 -5.36 -1.82
N ALA A 701 -12.44 -4.62 -1.40
CA ALA A 701 -13.25 -4.92 -0.23
C ALA A 701 -14.74 -4.66 -0.51
N ASN A 702 -15.62 -5.51 0.04
CA ASN A 702 -17.07 -5.50 -0.20
C ASN A 702 -17.46 -5.41 -1.70
N ASP A 703 -16.63 -6.01 -2.56
CA ASP A 703 -16.70 -5.94 -4.01
C ASP A 703 -16.58 -4.50 -4.60
N VAL A 704 -15.67 -3.67 -4.07
CA VAL A 704 -15.27 -2.30 -4.53
C VAL A 704 -13.74 -2.09 -4.39
N CYS A 705 -13.11 -1.20 -5.18
CA CYS A 705 -11.63 -0.99 -5.23
C CYS A 705 -11.14 0.35 -4.60
N VAL A 706 -9.95 0.40 -3.96
CA VAL A 706 -9.49 1.50 -3.03
C VAL A 706 -7.95 1.80 -2.99
N HIS A 707 -7.40 3.03 -2.75
CA HIS A 707 -5.96 3.40 -3.05
C HIS A 707 -5.18 4.48 -2.18
N ASN A 708 -3.82 4.45 -2.07
CA ASN A 708 -2.89 5.30 -1.22
C ASN A 708 -1.78 6.08 -2.04
N THR A 709 -0.96 7.14 -1.70
CA THR A 709 -0.67 8.19 -0.63
C THR A 709 0.20 9.36 -1.29
N SER A 710 0.69 10.48 -0.63
CA SER A 710 1.18 11.71 -1.40
C SER A 710 2.26 12.79 -0.96
N PHE A 711 2.51 13.21 0.30
CA PHE A 711 3.13 14.56 0.63
C PHE A 711 4.45 14.98 -0.09
N ALA A 712 5.53 14.20 0.03
CA ALA A 712 6.90 14.72 -0.20
C ALA A 712 7.19 15.18 -1.63
N LEU A 713 6.44 14.66 -2.60
CA LEU A 713 6.57 14.99 -4.01
C LEU A 713 6.28 16.47 -4.31
N ASN A 714 5.47 17.16 -3.49
CA ASN A 714 5.18 18.58 -3.70
C ASN A 714 6.38 19.51 -3.38
N VAL A 715 7.25 19.11 -2.45
CA VAL A 715 8.46 19.90 -2.12
C VAL A 715 9.50 19.76 -3.25
N VAL A 716 9.71 18.54 -3.74
CA VAL A 716 10.61 18.27 -4.89
C VAL A 716 10.16 19.04 -6.13
N GLU A 717 8.85 19.03 -6.40
CA GLU A 717 8.23 19.77 -7.49
C GLU A 717 8.57 21.28 -7.42
N HIS A 718 8.50 21.91 -6.24
CA HIS A 718 8.85 23.33 -6.11
C HIS A 718 10.35 23.59 -6.30
N VAL A 719 11.22 22.81 -5.64
CA VAL A 719 12.69 23.00 -5.69
C VAL A 719 13.23 22.86 -7.12
N ALA A 720 12.79 21.82 -7.83
CA ALA A 720 13.34 21.52 -9.14
C ALA A 720 12.76 22.39 -10.27
N ILE A 721 11.55 22.93 -10.13
CA ILE A 721 10.87 23.69 -11.21
C ILE A 721 10.95 25.20 -10.97
N LYS A 722 10.72 25.68 -9.74
CA LYS A 722 10.68 27.13 -9.47
C LYS A 722 12.04 27.71 -9.11
N GLU A 723 12.82 27.02 -8.27
CA GLU A 723 14.21 27.42 -8.00
C GLU A 723 15.19 26.88 -9.07
N ASN A 724 14.75 25.94 -9.91
CA ASN A 724 15.54 25.26 -10.95
C ASN A 724 16.83 24.61 -10.40
N LEU A 725 16.73 23.99 -9.22
CA LEU A 725 17.86 23.41 -8.49
C LEU A 725 17.91 21.88 -8.63
N PRO A 726 19.09 21.24 -8.87
CA PRO A 726 19.19 19.80 -9.04
C PRO A 726 18.72 18.97 -7.82
N VAL A 727 17.82 18.01 -8.05
CA VAL A 727 17.26 17.11 -7.02
C VAL A 727 17.43 15.65 -7.42
N LEU A 728 17.89 14.82 -6.48
CA LEU A 728 17.96 13.36 -6.63
C LEU A 728 16.94 12.68 -5.69
N ILE A 729 16.05 11.85 -6.24
CA ILE A 729 15.05 11.07 -5.51
C ILE A 729 15.46 9.58 -5.53
N PHE A 730 15.63 8.98 -4.36
CA PHE A 730 15.65 7.53 -4.18
C PHE A 730 14.24 7.06 -3.79
N SER A 731 13.55 6.36 -4.68
CA SER A 731 12.18 5.89 -4.46
C SER A 731 12.17 4.38 -4.28
N LEU A 732 12.07 3.95 -3.02
CA LEU A 732 12.11 2.55 -2.61
C LEU A 732 10.70 1.92 -2.54
N GLU A 733 9.64 2.75 -2.48
CA GLU A 733 8.24 2.31 -2.51
C GLU A 733 7.58 2.44 -3.90
N MET A 734 8.09 3.28 -4.82
CA MET A 734 7.41 3.62 -6.08
C MET A 734 8.33 3.62 -7.31
N GLN A 735 7.81 3.18 -8.45
CA GLN A 735 8.51 3.26 -9.74
C GLN A 735 8.67 4.71 -10.22
N GLY A 736 9.80 5.03 -10.83
CA GLY A 736 10.18 6.39 -11.20
C GLY A 736 9.24 7.06 -12.20
N GLN A 737 8.65 6.29 -13.12
CA GLN A 737 7.59 6.76 -14.01
C GLN A 737 6.36 7.25 -13.24
N GLN A 738 5.97 6.52 -12.19
CA GLN A 738 4.79 6.85 -11.37
C GLN A 738 5.07 8.05 -10.45
N VAL A 739 6.32 8.21 -9.99
CA VAL A 739 6.79 9.40 -9.25
C VAL A 739 6.76 10.64 -10.15
N ALA A 740 7.43 10.60 -11.31
CA ALA A 740 7.46 11.70 -12.27
C ALA A 740 6.06 12.12 -12.71
N GLN A 741 5.21 11.16 -13.03
CA GLN A 741 3.84 11.41 -13.46
C GLN A 741 2.97 12.01 -12.35
N ASN A 742 3.15 11.64 -11.08
CA ASN A 742 2.43 12.30 -9.98
C ASN A 742 2.84 13.77 -9.81
N MET A 743 4.15 14.08 -9.91
CA MET A 743 4.66 15.45 -9.82
C MET A 743 4.14 16.34 -10.96
N ILE A 744 4.18 15.87 -12.21
CA ILE A 744 3.64 16.60 -13.39
C ILE A 744 2.16 16.97 -13.19
N CYS A 745 1.36 16.05 -12.66
CA CYS A 745 -0.08 16.25 -12.48
C CYS A 745 -0.39 17.22 -11.33
N SER A 746 0.32 17.07 -10.20
CA SER A 746 0.28 17.99 -9.06
C SER A 746 0.59 19.42 -9.50
N HIS A 747 1.66 19.61 -10.28
CA HIS A 747 2.11 20.92 -10.77
C HIS A 747 1.09 21.56 -11.71
N ALA A 748 0.61 20.82 -12.72
CA ALA A 748 -0.36 21.31 -13.69
C ALA A 748 -1.77 21.59 -13.10
N ARG A 749 -1.97 21.30 -11.79
CA ARG A 749 -3.25 21.34 -11.06
C ARG A 749 -4.34 20.52 -11.78
N ILE A 750 -4.00 19.27 -12.09
CA ILE A 750 -4.88 18.31 -12.75
C ILE A 750 -4.81 16.99 -11.99
N ASP A 751 -5.95 16.39 -11.69
CA ASP A 751 -6.05 15.05 -11.11
C ASP A 751 -5.15 14.06 -11.89
N ALA A 752 -4.15 13.50 -11.20
CA ALA A 752 -3.15 12.59 -11.77
C ALA A 752 -3.75 11.33 -12.40
N HIS A 753 -5.03 11.07 -12.17
CA HIS A 753 -5.77 10.01 -12.82
C HIS A 753 -6.45 10.48 -14.11
N ARG A 754 -6.92 11.73 -14.24
CA ARG A 754 -7.43 12.26 -15.51
C ARG A 754 -6.33 12.30 -16.58
N VAL A 755 -5.09 12.61 -16.16
CA VAL A 755 -3.90 12.51 -17.01
C VAL A 755 -3.65 11.07 -17.48
N ARG A 756 -3.64 10.09 -16.55
CA ARG A 756 -3.53 8.64 -16.88
C ARG A 756 -4.63 8.09 -17.80
N LYS A 757 -5.72 8.83 -18.00
CA LYS A 757 -6.82 8.46 -18.90
C LYS A 757 -6.87 9.29 -20.19
N GLY A 758 -6.11 10.38 -20.30
CA GLY A 758 -6.26 11.35 -21.39
C GLY A 758 -7.58 12.16 -21.33
N THR A 759 -8.34 12.11 -20.22
CA THR A 759 -9.62 12.84 -20.07
C THR A 759 -9.46 14.32 -19.72
N VAL A 760 -8.31 14.87 -20.08
CA VAL A 760 -7.94 16.29 -20.01
C VAL A 760 -8.51 17.06 -21.21
N THR A 761 -8.96 18.29 -20.97
CA THR A 761 -9.33 19.25 -22.03
C THR A 761 -8.09 19.67 -22.83
N GLU A 762 -8.26 20.30 -23.99
CA GLU A 762 -7.10 20.81 -24.75
C GLU A 762 -6.35 21.93 -24.00
N GLU A 763 -7.03 22.70 -23.14
CA GLU A 763 -6.40 23.64 -22.20
C GLU A 763 -5.59 22.93 -21.10
N GLU A 764 -6.10 21.82 -20.56
CA GLU A 764 -5.40 21.00 -19.58
C GLU A 764 -4.24 20.23 -20.21
N LYS A 765 -4.36 19.82 -21.47
CA LYS A 765 -3.24 19.29 -22.26
C LYS A 765 -2.21 20.35 -22.56
N ALA A 766 -2.60 21.58 -22.89
CA ALA A 766 -1.66 22.69 -23.06
C ALA A 766 -0.87 22.88 -21.76
N ARG A 767 -1.55 22.98 -20.59
CA ARG A 767 -0.88 23.05 -19.28
C ARG A 767 -0.02 21.82 -18.97
N LEU A 768 -0.42 20.61 -19.37
CA LEU A 768 0.39 19.40 -19.19
C LEU A 768 1.62 19.37 -20.09
N VAL A 769 1.53 19.83 -21.34
CA VAL A 769 2.66 19.89 -22.27
C VAL A 769 3.62 20.99 -21.84
N GLU A 770 3.11 22.17 -21.48
CA GLU A 770 3.85 23.26 -20.84
C GLU A 770 4.58 22.78 -19.58
N THR A 771 3.85 22.13 -18.67
CA THR A 771 4.43 21.52 -17.45
C THR A 771 5.46 20.46 -17.80
N ALA A 772 5.17 19.52 -18.71
CA ALA A 772 6.07 18.43 -19.07
C ALA A 772 7.34 18.93 -19.78
N THR A 773 7.26 20.01 -20.56
CA THR A 773 8.43 20.71 -21.10
C THR A 773 9.25 21.33 -19.97
N GLY A 774 8.61 22.00 -19.01
CA GLY A 774 9.27 22.51 -17.79
C GLY A 774 9.98 21.40 -17.00
N PHE A 775 9.30 20.26 -16.77
CA PHE A 775 9.89 19.05 -16.15
C PHE A 775 11.02 18.44 -16.99
N SER A 776 10.94 18.51 -18.33
CA SER A 776 12.00 18.00 -19.21
C SER A 776 13.26 18.88 -19.20
N SER A 777 13.15 20.14 -18.78
CA SER A 777 14.29 21.02 -18.50
C SER A 777 14.70 21.04 -17.02
N ALA A 778 13.83 20.62 -16.11
CA ALA A 778 14.09 20.62 -14.68
C ALA A 778 15.12 19.53 -14.31
N PRO A 779 16.12 19.83 -13.48
CA PRO A 779 17.17 18.87 -13.10
C PRO A 779 16.71 17.88 -12.03
N ILE A 780 15.69 17.07 -12.34
CA ILE A 780 15.18 15.98 -11.49
C ILE A 780 15.80 14.65 -11.93
N TYR A 781 16.42 13.95 -10.99
CA TYR A 781 16.96 12.61 -11.18
C TYR A 781 16.22 11.64 -10.25
N ILE A 782 15.82 10.47 -10.74
CA ILE A 782 15.08 9.46 -9.98
C ILE A 782 15.80 8.12 -10.09
N ASP A 783 15.99 7.46 -8.96
CA ASP A 783 16.50 6.10 -8.82
C ASP A 783 15.43 5.26 -8.11
N ASP A 784 14.79 4.36 -8.84
CA ASP A 784 13.74 3.44 -8.36
C ASP A 784 14.23 2.00 -8.16
N SER A 785 15.54 1.85 -7.92
CA SER A 785 16.14 0.55 -7.59
C SER A 785 15.64 0.04 -6.24
N SER A 786 15.11 -1.19 -6.21
CA SER A 786 14.75 -1.90 -4.98
C SER A 786 15.98 -2.35 -4.17
N SER A 787 15.79 -2.60 -2.87
CA SER A 787 16.78 -3.23 -1.99
C SER A 787 18.16 -2.55 -1.95
N LEU A 788 18.20 -1.22 -1.99
CA LEU A 788 19.44 -0.46 -1.85
C LEU A 788 19.97 -0.48 -0.40
N THR A 789 21.28 -0.65 -0.23
CA THR A 789 21.95 -0.37 1.06
C THR A 789 22.34 1.10 1.17
N VAL A 790 22.59 1.58 2.39
CA VAL A 790 22.98 2.99 2.63
C VAL A 790 24.27 3.36 1.89
N ASN A 791 25.21 2.42 1.75
CA ASN A 791 26.46 2.65 1.01
C ASN A 791 26.22 2.76 -0.51
N GLN A 792 25.26 2.03 -1.05
CA GLN A 792 24.87 2.15 -2.46
C GLN A 792 24.18 3.49 -2.72
N ILE A 793 23.25 3.91 -1.85
CA ILE A 793 22.62 5.25 -1.90
C ILE A 793 23.70 6.34 -1.89
N ARG A 794 24.67 6.25 -0.97
CA ARG A 794 25.78 7.20 -0.85
C ARG A 794 26.69 7.23 -2.09
N SER A 795 27.13 6.08 -2.60
CA SER A 795 27.96 6.01 -3.82
C SER A 795 27.24 6.62 -5.03
N ARG A 796 25.94 6.32 -5.21
CA ARG A 796 25.13 6.89 -6.30
C ARG A 796 24.93 8.40 -6.13
N ALA A 797 24.54 8.87 -4.95
CA ALA A 797 24.37 10.29 -4.66
C ALA A 797 25.67 11.09 -4.87
N ARG A 798 26.81 10.52 -4.47
CA ARG A 798 28.16 11.08 -4.66
C ARG A 798 28.53 11.17 -6.15
N ARG A 799 28.33 10.09 -6.91
CA ARG A 799 28.56 10.08 -8.37
C ARG A 799 27.67 11.07 -9.12
N PHE A 800 26.40 11.21 -8.73
CA PHE A 800 25.54 12.27 -9.26
C PHE A 800 26.01 13.67 -8.85
N HIS A 801 26.36 13.90 -7.58
CA HIS A 801 26.83 15.21 -7.10
C HIS A 801 28.13 15.70 -7.77
N MET A 802 29.01 14.78 -8.19
CA MET A 802 30.20 15.12 -8.99
C MET A 802 29.88 15.55 -10.42
N LYS A 803 28.78 15.04 -11.01
CA LYS A 803 28.33 15.38 -12.36
C LYS A 803 27.49 16.65 -12.37
N GLU A 804 26.54 16.73 -11.44
CA GLU A 804 25.53 17.79 -11.30
C GLU A 804 25.49 18.21 -9.84
N LYS A 805 25.67 19.49 -9.50
CA LYS A 805 25.66 19.93 -8.08
C LYS A 805 24.26 19.80 -7.47
N LEU A 806 23.97 18.63 -6.89
CA LEU A 806 22.75 18.34 -6.17
C LEU A 806 22.52 19.37 -5.06
N SER A 807 21.31 19.91 -5.02
CA SER A 807 20.84 20.89 -4.05
C SER A 807 19.81 20.30 -3.08
N LEU A 808 19.22 19.15 -3.39
CA LEU A 808 18.41 18.33 -2.49
C LEU A 808 18.56 16.84 -2.83
N ILE A 809 18.58 15.99 -1.80
CA ILE A 809 18.45 14.53 -1.94
C ILE A 809 17.20 14.11 -1.16
N VAL A 810 16.35 13.26 -1.74
CA VAL A 810 15.13 12.73 -1.11
C VAL A 810 15.19 11.20 -1.06
N VAL A 811 14.76 10.60 0.05
CA VAL A 811 14.73 9.14 0.24
C VAL A 811 13.38 8.69 0.79
N ASP A 812 12.64 7.90 0.00
CA ASP A 812 11.28 7.44 0.27
C ASP A 812 11.21 5.90 0.33
N TYR A 813 11.19 5.25 1.50
CA TYR A 813 11.31 5.78 2.87
C TYR A 813 12.37 5.03 3.68
N MET A 814 12.91 5.66 4.73
CA MET A 814 14.09 5.19 5.47
C MET A 814 14.02 3.72 5.91
N GLN A 815 12.84 3.26 6.33
CA GLN A 815 12.65 1.90 6.86
C GLN A 815 12.65 0.78 5.79
N LEU A 816 12.83 1.11 4.50
CA LEU A 816 13.04 0.17 3.39
C LEU A 816 14.52 0.00 2.99
N ILE A 817 15.44 0.79 3.55
CA ILE A 817 16.87 0.70 3.23
C ILE A 817 17.45 -0.57 3.89
N GLU A 818 18.15 -1.39 3.12
CA GLU A 818 18.76 -2.62 3.64
C GLU A 818 20.10 -2.37 4.34
N VAL A 819 20.42 -3.21 5.32
CA VAL A 819 21.72 -3.22 6.03
C VAL A 819 22.26 -4.64 5.94
N ARG A 820 23.40 -4.84 5.26
CA ARG A 820 23.99 -6.18 5.11
C ARG A 820 24.78 -6.55 6.37
N ALA A 821 24.72 -7.82 6.78
CA ALA A 821 25.39 -8.33 7.98
C ALA A 821 26.94 -8.27 7.97
N ALA A 822 27.55 -7.88 6.83
CA ALA A 822 28.98 -7.58 6.73
C ALA A 822 29.30 -6.08 6.93
N GLU A 823 28.35 -5.18 6.66
CA GLU A 823 28.51 -3.72 6.82
C GLU A 823 28.48 -3.28 8.29
N ALA A 824 27.98 -4.15 9.18
CA ALA A 824 27.83 -3.91 10.61
C ALA A 824 28.27 -5.14 11.40
N GLY A 825 29.42 -5.07 12.07
CA GLY A 825 30.05 -6.21 12.74
C GLY A 825 29.22 -6.80 13.88
N SER A 826 29.08 -8.13 13.88
CA SER A 826 28.21 -8.96 14.74
C SER A 826 26.70 -8.80 14.48
N ARG A 827 25.88 -9.79 14.90
CA ARG A 827 24.45 -9.87 14.52
C ARG A 827 23.61 -8.71 15.09
N PHE A 828 22.88 -8.03 14.22
CA PHE A 828 21.87 -7.04 14.59
C PHE A 828 20.49 -7.72 14.73
N ASP A 829 20.21 -8.30 15.91
CA ASP A 829 18.87 -8.84 16.22
C ASP A 829 17.85 -7.74 16.64
N ASN A 830 18.23 -6.45 16.61
CA ASN A 830 17.38 -5.32 17.00
C ASN A 830 17.37 -4.19 15.94
N ARG A 831 16.20 -3.97 15.34
CA ARG A 831 15.92 -2.94 14.31
C ARG A 831 16.28 -1.52 14.73
N GLN A 832 16.22 -1.21 16.03
CA GLN A 832 16.65 0.09 16.56
C GLN A 832 18.08 0.43 16.14
N THR A 833 18.98 -0.54 16.19
CA THR A 833 20.41 -0.34 15.87
C THR A 833 20.64 -0.23 14.36
N GLU A 834 19.82 -0.90 13.53
CA GLU A 834 19.81 -0.74 12.07
C GLU A 834 19.39 0.68 11.68
N ILE A 835 18.26 1.16 12.21
CA ILE A 835 17.78 2.53 11.98
C ILE A 835 18.79 3.56 12.50
N SER A 836 19.45 3.29 13.63
CA SER A 836 20.55 4.11 14.16
C SER A 836 21.76 4.15 13.23
N TYR A 837 22.04 3.09 12.47
CA TYR A 837 23.11 3.07 11.47
C TYR A 837 22.72 3.84 10.19
N ILE A 838 21.50 3.61 9.69
CA ILE A 838 20.93 4.32 8.53
C ILE A 838 20.92 5.83 8.79
N SER A 839 20.39 6.26 9.94
CA SER A 839 20.25 7.66 10.35
C SER A 839 21.61 8.40 10.38
N ARG A 840 22.59 7.87 11.13
CA ARG A 840 23.97 8.40 11.17
C ARG A 840 24.62 8.45 9.79
N SER A 841 24.39 7.44 8.96
CA SER A 841 25.00 7.34 7.63
C SER A 841 24.40 8.34 6.62
N LEU A 842 23.09 8.59 6.66
CA LEU A 842 22.46 9.66 5.90
C LEU A 842 22.91 11.05 6.38
N LYS A 843 23.11 11.24 7.70
CA LYS A 843 23.68 12.48 8.25
C LYS A 843 25.17 12.66 7.91
N ALA A 844 25.93 11.58 7.75
CA ALA A 844 27.29 11.63 7.24
C ALA A 844 27.29 12.03 5.76
N MET A 845 26.41 11.44 4.94
CA MET A 845 26.24 11.77 3.52
C MET A 845 25.85 13.24 3.30
N SER A 846 24.92 13.79 4.10
CA SER A 846 24.54 15.21 4.00
C SER A 846 25.75 16.12 4.25
N ARG A 847 26.59 15.79 5.24
CA ARG A 847 27.84 16.52 5.54
C ARG A 847 28.93 16.34 4.48
N GLU A 848 29.10 15.13 3.95
CA GLU A 848 30.09 14.81 2.90
C GLU A 848 29.80 15.60 1.61
N LEU A 849 28.54 15.60 1.16
CA LEU A 849 28.13 16.26 -0.08
C LEU A 849 27.73 17.75 0.12
N LYS A 850 27.59 18.20 1.37
CA LYS A 850 27.04 19.50 1.78
C LYS A 850 25.59 19.77 1.33
N VAL A 851 24.84 18.73 0.95
CA VAL A 851 23.46 18.82 0.46
C VAL A 851 22.45 18.52 1.58
N PRO A 852 21.29 19.20 1.68
CA PRO A 852 20.19 18.74 2.51
C PRO A 852 19.68 17.37 2.05
N VAL A 853 19.50 16.45 3.00
CA VAL A 853 18.93 15.11 2.77
C VAL A 853 17.57 15.05 3.45
N MET A 854 16.50 15.02 2.67
CA MET A 854 15.14 14.78 3.14
C MET A 854 14.87 13.27 3.17
N ALA A 855 14.67 12.72 4.37
CA ALA A 855 14.45 11.30 4.57
C ALA A 855 13.05 11.07 5.13
N LEU A 856 12.23 10.30 4.41
CA LEU A 856 10.84 10.05 4.82
C LEU A 856 10.80 8.94 5.86
N SER A 857 9.98 9.14 6.89
CA SER A 857 9.87 8.25 8.03
C SER A 857 8.41 8.06 8.45
N GLN A 858 8.14 7.03 9.24
CA GLN A 858 6.78 6.62 9.59
C GLN A 858 6.57 6.66 11.11
N LEU A 859 5.45 7.24 11.51
CA LEU A 859 5.06 7.35 12.91
C LEU A 859 4.52 6.04 13.48
N ASN A 860 4.75 5.84 14.78
CA ASN A 860 4.20 4.75 15.58
C ASN A 860 2.66 4.87 15.73
N ARG A 861 2.04 4.03 16.55
CA ARG A 861 0.57 4.02 16.80
C ARG A 861 0.18 4.60 18.17
N GLU A 862 1.06 5.34 18.82
CA GLU A 862 0.81 5.90 20.15
C GLU A 862 0.21 7.30 20.07
N VAL A 863 0.50 8.02 18.98
CA VAL A 863 -0.18 9.26 18.59
C VAL A 863 -1.70 9.14 18.58
N GLU A 864 -2.24 7.99 18.17
CA GLU A 864 -3.69 7.69 18.09
C GLU A 864 -4.34 7.42 19.46
N LYS A 865 -3.54 7.18 20.51
CA LYS A 865 -4.05 6.99 21.89
C LYS A 865 -4.22 8.32 22.63
N ARG A 866 -3.65 9.41 22.11
CA ARG A 866 -3.66 10.74 22.74
C ARG A 866 -4.82 11.59 22.22
N THR A 867 -5.46 12.33 23.12
CA THR A 867 -6.70 13.07 22.84
C THR A 867 -6.55 14.15 21.77
N ASP A 868 -5.36 14.72 21.62
CA ASP A 868 -5.02 15.72 20.60
C ASP A 868 -4.65 15.10 19.23
N HIS A 869 -4.31 13.81 19.19
CA HIS A 869 -3.80 13.09 18.02
C HIS A 869 -2.60 13.78 17.34
N ARG A 870 -1.84 14.58 18.11
CA ARG A 870 -0.80 15.47 17.60
C ARG A 870 0.57 14.80 17.68
N PRO A 871 1.27 14.56 16.55
CA PRO A 871 2.55 13.87 16.57
C PRO A 871 3.65 14.71 17.25
N MET A 872 4.54 14.00 17.95
CA MET A 872 5.69 14.48 18.71
C MET A 872 6.91 13.61 18.36
N LEU A 873 8.12 14.00 18.80
CA LEU A 873 9.36 13.26 18.52
C LEU A 873 9.30 11.81 19.02
N ALA A 874 8.65 11.57 20.17
CA ALA A 874 8.44 10.23 20.73
C ALA A 874 7.61 9.30 19.83
N ASP A 875 6.80 9.83 18.91
CA ASP A 875 6.02 9.02 17.97
C ASP A 875 6.85 8.58 16.74
N LEU A 876 8.07 9.09 16.54
CA LEU A 876 8.98 8.53 15.54
C LEU A 876 9.28 7.08 15.90
N ARG A 877 9.08 6.17 14.95
CA ARG A 877 9.40 4.75 15.17
C ARG A 877 10.88 4.60 15.48
N GLU A 878 11.19 4.05 16.65
CA GLU A 878 12.56 3.79 17.12
C GLU A 878 13.36 5.11 17.26
N SER A 879 12.68 6.14 17.79
CA SER A 879 13.02 7.57 17.80
C SER A 879 14.45 7.95 18.18
N GLY A 880 15.03 7.34 19.22
CA GLY A 880 16.19 7.91 19.93
C GLY A 880 17.38 8.32 19.06
N ALA A 881 17.74 7.53 18.05
CA ALA A 881 18.84 7.87 17.13
C ALA A 881 18.41 8.84 16.01
N ILE A 882 17.21 8.65 15.43
CA ILE A 882 16.65 9.58 14.43
C ILE A 882 16.56 10.99 15.02
N GLU A 883 16.11 11.09 16.27
CA GLU A 883 16.03 12.34 17.03
C GLU A 883 17.41 12.93 17.29
N GLN A 884 18.44 12.13 17.60
CA GLN A 884 19.79 12.64 17.83
C GLN A 884 20.48 13.12 16.55
N ASP A 885 20.40 12.37 15.45
CA ASP A 885 21.14 12.68 14.22
C ASP A 885 20.54 13.85 13.43
N SER A 886 19.22 13.86 13.27
CA SER A 886 18.48 14.84 12.46
C SER A 886 18.68 16.27 12.95
N ASP A 887 18.65 17.24 12.03
CA ASP A 887 18.74 18.67 12.36
C ASP A 887 17.35 19.31 12.40
N LEU A 888 16.44 18.81 11.56
CA LEU A 888 15.07 19.27 11.39
C LEU A 888 14.13 18.06 11.33
N VAL A 889 13.06 18.09 12.13
CA VAL A 889 12.00 17.06 12.13
C VAL A 889 10.65 17.74 11.87
N MET A 890 10.04 17.40 10.74
CA MET A 890 8.70 17.83 10.35
C MET A 890 7.70 16.69 10.57
N LEU A 891 6.69 16.91 11.40
CA LEU A 891 5.66 15.93 11.70
C LEU A 891 4.33 16.37 11.09
N LEU A 892 3.82 15.57 10.16
CA LEU A 892 2.59 15.87 9.42
C LEU A 892 1.36 15.49 10.26
N HIS A 893 0.45 16.44 10.45
CA HIS A 893 -0.85 16.25 11.09
C HIS A 893 -1.96 16.88 10.22
N ARG A 894 -3.16 16.32 10.26
CA ARG A 894 -4.36 16.91 9.62
C ARG A 894 -5.50 16.88 10.62
N ALA A 895 -5.96 18.05 11.07
CA ALA A 895 -6.96 18.13 12.14
C ALA A 895 -8.31 17.50 11.71
N GLY A 896 -8.70 17.68 10.45
CA GLY A 896 -9.88 17.07 9.84
C GLY A 896 -9.82 15.54 9.68
N TYR A 897 -8.67 14.90 9.85
CA TYR A 897 -8.54 13.43 9.85
C TYR A 897 -8.86 12.78 11.21
N TYR A 898 -8.88 13.56 12.29
CA TYR A 898 -9.11 13.06 13.66
C TYR A 898 -10.41 13.56 14.33
N LYS A 899 -10.86 14.78 14.01
CA LYS A 899 -12.06 15.40 14.60
C LYS A 899 -13.35 15.02 13.86
N ASP A 900 -14.48 14.98 14.58
CA ASP A 900 -15.79 14.72 13.97
C ASP A 900 -16.27 15.89 13.10
N ALA A 901 -16.94 15.54 11.99
CA ALA A 901 -17.15 16.42 10.83
C ALA A 901 -18.31 17.43 11.01
N ASN A 902 -18.13 18.40 11.91
CA ASN A 902 -19.10 19.49 12.16
C ASN A 902 -18.44 20.90 12.20
N LYS A 903 -17.29 21.06 11.50
CA LYS A 903 -16.64 22.35 11.21
C LYS A 903 -16.01 22.33 9.81
N GLU A 904 -15.83 23.50 9.22
CA GLU A 904 -15.61 23.74 7.77
C GLU A 904 -14.17 23.43 7.27
N ASN A 905 -13.40 22.59 7.97
CA ASN A 905 -11.93 22.56 7.93
C ASN A 905 -11.30 21.18 7.56
N ASP A 906 -11.78 20.43 6.56
CA ASP A 906 -11.04 19.23 6.03
C ASP A 906 -9.81 19.64 5.19
N THR A 907 -9.73 20.92 4.78
CA THR A 907 -8.58 21.51 4.08
C THR A 907 -7.36 21.72 4.98
N ASP A 908 -7.51 21.75 6.31
CA ASP A 908 -6.40 22.08 7.21
C ASP A 908 -5.39 20.94 7.38
N ALA A 909 -4.17 21.20 6.93
CA ALA A 909 -2.98 20.45 7.25
C ALA A 909 -2.05 21.26 8.15
N LEU A 910 -1.25 20.57 8.96
CA LEU A 910 -0.31 21.14 9.89
C LEU A 910 1.03 20.42 9.76
N VAL A 911 2.09 21.19 9.47
CA VAL A 911 3.48 20.72 9.53
C VAL A 911 4.05 21.18 10.86
N ILE A 912 4.11 20.26 11.82
CA ILE A 912 4.64 20.52 13.16
C ILE A 912 6.15 20.36 13.09
N ILE A 913 6.90 21.46 13.18
CA ILE A 913 8.35 21.41 13.33
C ILE A 913 8.64 21.06 14.78
N ALA A 914 8.78 19.76 15.03
CA ALA A 914 8.97 19.19 16.37
C ALA A 914 10.44 19.26 16.83
N LYS A 915 11.38 19.44 15.89
CA LYS A 915 12.79 19.74 16.17
C LYS A 915 13.34 20.63 15.06
N GLN A 916 14.12 21.63 15.44
CA GLN A 916 14.99 22.41 14.56
C GLN A 916 16.29 22.74 15.34
N ARG A 917 17.46 22.64 14.70
CA ARG A 917 18.76 22.98 15.29
C ARG A 917 19.17 24.43 15.08
N SER A 918 18.69 25.05 13.99
CA SER A 918 19.22 26.34 13.49
C SER A 918 18.19 27.47 13.49
N GLY A 919 17.10 27.33 14.26
CA GLY A 919 15.93 28.21 14.23
C GLY A 919 14.83 27.74 15.19
N PRO A 920 13.67 28.40 15.20
CA PRO A 920 12.56 28.07 16.09
C PRO A 920 11.90 26.71 15.76
N ILE A 921 11.16 26.20 16.74
CA ILE A 921 10.15 25.15 16.57
C ILE A 921 8.75 25.81 16.51
N GLY A 922 7.79 25.17 15.84
CA GLY A 922 6.45 25.73 15.68
C GLY A 922 5.56 24.94 14.73
N ASP A 923 4.31 25.36 14.62
CA ASP A 923 3.30 24.76 13.75
C ASP A 923 3.08 25.61 12.50
N VAL A 924 3.16 25.00 11.32
CA VAL A 924 2.90 25.67 10.04
C VAL A 924 1.61 25.12 9.44
N GLN A 925 0.60 25.96 9.28
CA GLN A 925 -0.67 25.61 8.65
C GLN A 925 -0.57 25.68 7.13
N LEU A 926 -1.02 24.62 6.45
CA LEU A 926 -1.03 24.46 4.99
C LEU A 926 -2.44 24.04 4.52
N THR A 927 -2.76 24.35 3.27
CA THR A 927 -4.00 23.90 2.61
C THR A 927 -3.77 22.56 1.93
N TRP A 928 -4.50 21.51 2.31
CA TRP A 928 -4.53 20.26 1.56
C TRP A 928 -5.56 20.33 0.41
N ARG A 929 -5.06 20.36 -0.83
CA ARG A 929 -5.84 20.24 -2.08
C ARG A 929 -5.91 18.75 -2.47
N LYS A 930 -7.04 18.16 -2.12
CA LYS A 930 -7.35 16.73 -2.19
C LYS A 930 -7.34 16.20 -3.63
N GLU A 931 -7.85 17.03 -4.54
CA GLU A 931 -8.12 16.81 -5.96
C GLU A 931 -6.83 16.64 -6.79
N PHE A 932 -5.75 17.29 -6.35
CA PHE A 932 -4.45 17.32 -7.03
C PHE A 932 -3.37 16.57 -6.25
N THR A 933 -3.74 15.92 -5.13
CA THR A 933 -2.81 15.31 -4.17
C THR A 933 -1.70 16.28 -3.73
N ARG A 934 -2.08 17.53 -3.44
CA ARG A 934 -1.16 18.67 -3.30
C ARG A 934 -1.35 19.40 -1.98
N PHE A 935 -0.25 19.72 -1.31
CA PHE A 935 -0.24 20.76 -0.27
C PHE A 935 0.04 22.13 -0.91
N ASP A 936 -0.76 23.13 -0.58
CA ASP A 936 -0.66 24.54 -0.96
C ASP A 936 -0.48 25.42 0.30
N ASN A 937 -0.10 26.68 0.12
CA ASN A 937 -0.16 27.68 1.20
C ASN A 937 -1.62 27.97 1.63
N PRO A 938 -1.87 28.54 2.83
CA PRO A 938 -3.19 28.99 3.25
C PRO A 938 -3.79 30.03 2.28
N ASP A 939 -5.07 29.90 1.95
CA ASP A 939 -5.84 30.95 1.26
C ASP A 939 -6.09 32.10 2.26
N PHE A 940 -5.41 33.24 2.10
CA PHE A 940 -5.72 34.44 2.88
C PHE A 940 -7.13 34.94 2.56
N ARG A 941 -8.09 34.70 3.45
CA ARG A 941 -9.46 35.22 3.38
C ARG A 941 -9.88 35.82 4.72
N HIS A 942 -10.11 37.13 4.68
CA HIS A 942 -10.51 38.02 5.77
C HIS A 942 -9.52 38.13 6.94
N GLY A 943 -8.88 39.29 7.02
CA GLY A 943 -7.99 39.71 8.10
C GLY A 943 -7.54 41.16 7.92
N GLU A 944 -7.16 41.55 6.70
CA GLU A 944 -6.53 42.86 6.43
C GLU A 944 -7.55 43.97 6.09
N GLU A 945 -8.74 43.64 5.55
CA GLU A 945 -9.83 44.61 5.25
C GLU A 945 -10.44 45.32 6.48
N GLN A 946 -10.00 44.98 7.70
CA GLN A 946 -10.39 45.70 8.94
C GLN A 946 -9.26 46.54 9.53
N ALA A 947 -8.02 46.43 9.05
CA ALA A 947 -6.89 47.24 9.53
C ALA A 947 -6.80 48.60 8.82
N GLU A 948 -7.09 48.65 7.52
CA GLU A 948 -7.08 49.90 6.71
C GLU A 948 -8.38 50.73 6.85
N ALA A 949 -9.28 50.35 7.76
CA ALA A 949 -10.54 51.06 8.04
C ALA A 949 -10.51 51.88 9.35
N GLU A 950 -9.49 51.71 10.20
CA GLU A 950 -9.32 52.41 11.49
C GLU A 950 -7.89 52.98 11.67
N GLY A 951 -7.21 53.32 10.56
CA GLY A 951 -5.87 53.92 10.51
C GLY A 951 -5.84 55.31 9.87
#